data_AF-A0A527V543-F1
#
_entry.id   AF-A0A527V543-F1
#
_cell.length_a   1.000
_cell.length_b   1.000
_cell.length_c   1.000
_cell.angle_alpha   90.00
_cell.angle_beta   90.00
_cell.angle_gamma   90.00
#
_symmetry.space_group_name_H-M   'P 1'
#
loop_
_entity.id
_entity.type
_entity.pdbx_description
1 polymer ?
#
loop_
_entity_poly.entity_id
_entity_poly.type
_entity_poly.pdbx_seq_one_letter_code
_entity_poly.pdbx_strand_id
1 'polypeptide(L)'
;MEGALDIPVAKTQVRSNASKLRAAGVASAIPLGIIVDLLPSGLATRPGRRIRPTTLTIHNTDNPGPGADAEAHNRYIRGRDAVARRVSWHFTVDDSVIYQHLPVNEMGWHAHAAANASSLGIEICMHHGINEAAAYDRAAQLCVFLGMQLGITVPEGLRQHHDWTGKNCPSVLRGRPDGWRTFLDRVAFYSRRSRRHTTSDVNFLAAAKAGVASQRASEAMESALASIDHHFAAHTDAGAAADQALPIPTGDPIAFAASTASITYWPVVTRHPRALEVNTRLVGGGASGANASRRFLADRSGGARYHCAIDLYCSEGDAVVAVEDGRIVNFYHFYENTYALLVQHDGYVVNYGEVSPNSLSSLGLRIGDRVGAGQRIGTVGRLNMLHFETYSSGTTKNYSWPKANPRPSRLRNASQLLLDLAASGVRLDADQTMTRRSVERSDRMQTVSAPTIAFAPAAVPPMDEKDWHSFGNGTREWRYDERGIATRENGTVKQQRWEESLHTMRKIMEYMGSELLAASVKHRIPPALLLMTVATEAHIFKADKFTGPKTFRWEEHVENDDVNPPSFGDYSAGPVQSLGTTARWVIRSKGAEFGLNYEQFEVAPVYAAKPDPRPANHPLYDLTTNLDLGAAEIRIRLTKSGFDPIFVAAAFNAGGLYNSAHSQWGLRAYGDHLDRAARWYGDACAYLIEIGVV
;
A
#
# COMPACT_ATOMS: atom_id res chain seq x y z
N MET A 1 5.21 -89.48 -21.21
CA MET A 1 6.30 -89.28 -20.24
C MET A 1 6.07 -87.90 -19.65
N GLU A 2 5.24 -87.79 -18.61
CA GLU A 2 5.59 -88.04 -17.19
C GLU A 2 6.77 -87.16 -16.76
N GLY A 3 6.74 -86.38 -15.69
CA GLY A 3 5.79 -86.17 -14.60
C GLY A 3 6.28 -84.90 -13.89
N ALA A 4 5.39 -84.12 -13.27
CA ALA A 4 5.11 -84.21 -11.83
C ALA A 4 6.29 -83.70 -10.97
N LEU A 5 6.14 -82.94 -9.90
CA LEU A 5 5.05 -82.31 -9.14
C LEU A 5 5.82 -81.80 -7.91
N ASP A 6 5.57 -80.59 -7.42
CA ASP A 6 5.35 -80.39 -5.99
C ASP A 6 4.88 -78.97 -5.69
N ILE A 7 3.62 -78.91 -5.27
CA ILE A 7 2.97 -77.81 -4.55
C ILE A 7 2.93 -78.28 -3.09
N PRO A 8 3.22 -77.43 -2.09
CA PRO A 8 2.14 -76.94 -1.22
C PRO A 8 2.46 -75.53 -0.65
N VAL A 9 1.60 -74.69 -0.07
CA VAL A 9 0.38 -74.81 0.74
C VAL A 9 -0.37 -73.46 0.65
N ALA A 10 -1.69 -73.49 0.60
CA ALA A 10 -2.56 -72.33 0.76
C ALA A 10 -2.70 -71.93 2.25
N LYS A 11 -2.74 -70.62 2.56
CA LYS A 11 -3.65 -70.04 3.58
C LYS A 11 -3.62 -68.51 3.69
N THR A 12 -4.81 -67.94 3.52
CA THR A 12 -5.40 -66.75 4.17
C THR A 12 -5.07 -65.33 3.65
N GLN A 13 -6.16 -64.65 3.24
CA GLN A 13 -6.27 -63.22 2.97
C GLN A 13 -5.89 -62.36 4.18
N VAL A 14 -5.12 -61.28 3.94
CA VAL A 14 -5.46 -59.92 4.39
C VAL A 14 -4.90 -58.93 3.34
N ARG A 15 -5.77 -58.09 2.80
CA ARG A 15 -5.43 -57.03 1.82
C ARG A 15 -4.52 -55.98 2.46
N SER A 16 -3.40 -55.65 1.81
CA SER A 16 -2.74 -54.35 1.99
C SER A 16 -1.94 -53.98 0.75
N ASN A 17 -2.42 -52.98 0.00
CA ASN A 17 -1.60 -52.29 -1.00
C ASN A 17 -0.76 -51.26 -0.26
N ALA A 18 0.50 -51.59 0.00
CA ALA A 18 1.49 -50.68 0.56
C ALA A 18 2.62 -50.46 -0.45
N SER A 19 2.45 -49.55 -1.40
CA SER A 19 3.56 -48.93 -2.11
C SER A 19 4.10 -47.76 -1.25
N LYS A 20 5.20 -48.02 -0.54
CA LYS A 20 5.93 -47.03 0.26
C LYS A 20 6.80 -46.12 -0.62
N LEU A 21 6.39 -44.85 -0.68
CA LEU A 21 7.18 -43.59 -0.63
C LEU A 21 8.64 -43.74 -0.14
N ARG A 22 9.66 -42.99 -0.61
CA ARG A 22 9.90 -41.52 -0.70
C ARG A 22 11.21 -41.30 -1.50
N ALA A 23 11.59 -40.15 -2.04
CA ALA A 23 10.99 -38.86 -2.38
C ALA A 23 12.10 -38.13 -3.19
N ALA A 24 11.86 -37.83 -4.46
CA ALA A 24 12.71 -36.95 -5.26
C ALA A 24 11.94 -35.63 -5.45
N GLY A 25 12.51 -34.55 -4.90
CA GLY A 25 11.87 -33.27 -4.71
C GLY A 25 11.35 -32.64 -5.99
N VAL A 26 10.03 -32.53 -6.10
CA VAL A 26 9.37 -31.58 -6.98
C VAL A 26 9.49 -30.23 -6.29
N ALA A 27 10.45 -29.42 -6.73
CA ALA A 27 10.60 -28.03 -6.28
C ALA A 27 9.33 -27.26 -6.67
N SER A 28 8.45 -27.09 -5.68
CA SER A 28 7.39 -26.10 -5.62
C SER A 28 7.95 -24.73 -6.02
N ALA A 29 7.21 -23.95 -6.83
CA ALA A 29 7.55 -22.56 -7.07
C ALA A 29 7.41 -21.82 -5.73
N ILE A 30 8.53 -21.67 -5.04
CA ILE A 30 8.66 -20.93 -3.80
C ILE A 30 8.20 -19.50 -4.10
N PRO A 31 7.28 -18.89 -3.32
CA PRO A 31 7.04 -17.46 -3.43
C PRO A 31 8.39 -16.75 -3.30
N LEU A 32 8.75 -15.90 -4.27
CA LEU A 32 10.09 -15.33 -4.42
C LEU A 32 10.64 -14.61 -3.17
N GLY A 33 9.81 -14.36 -2.16
CA GLY A 33 10.22 -13.74 -0.90
C GLY A 33 10.66 -12.30 -1.10
N ILE A 34 9.95 -11.56 -1.96
CA ILE A 34 10.25 -10.16 -2.25
C ILE A 34 9.68 -9.30 -1.13
N ILE A 35 10.56 -8.66 -0.36
CA ILE A 35 10.24 -7.60 0.58
C ILE A 35 10.36 -6.27 -0.15
N VAL A 36 9.25 -5.53 -0.20
CA VAL A 36 9.20 -4.21 -0.84
C VAL A 36 9.51 -3.15 0.21
N ASP A 37 10.73 -2.64 0.17
CA ASP A 37 11.19 -1.54 1.00
C ASP A 37 11.82 -0.50 0.07
N LEU A 38 10.94 0.29 -0.55
CA LEU A 38 11.36 1.27 -1.54
C LEU A 38 12.15 2.39 -0.87
N LEU A 39 13.30 2.72 -1.46
CA LEU A 39 14.02 3.94 -1.14
C LEU A 39 13.03 5.10 -1.24
N PRO A 40 12.98 6.02 -0.27
CA PRO A 40 12.04 7.13 -0.35
C PRO A 40 12.34 7.96 -1.60
N SER A 41 11.30 8.52 -2.21
CA SER A 41 11.46 9.43 -3.35
C SER A 41 12.44 10.56 -2.98
N GLY A 42 13.20 11.05 -3.96
CA GLY A 42 14.18 12.14 -3.76
C GLY A 42 15.49 11.76 -3.06
N LEU A 43 15.68 10.51 -2.62
CA LEU A 43 17.00 10.06 -2.16
C LEU A 43 18.00 10.13 -3.33
N ALA A 44 19.28 10.48 -3.09
CA ALA A 44 20.27 10.55 -4.18
C ALA A 44 20.45 9.21 -4.93
N THR A 45 20.18 8.10 -4.23
CA THR A 45 20.14 6.74 -4.75
C THR A 45 18.77 6.39 -5.40
N ARG A 46 17.74 7.24 -5.33
CA ARG A 46 16.46 7.11 -6.06
C ARG A 46 16.22 8.32 -6.97
N PRO A 47 16.68 8.29 -8.24
CA PRO A 47 16.60 9.45 -9.12
C PRO A 47 15.19 9.83 -9.58
N GLY A 48 14.18 8.98 -9.39
CA GLY A 48 12.78 9.28 -9.71
C GLY A 48 12.47 9.46 -11.20
N ARG A 49 13.48 9.35 -12.08
CA ARG A 49 13.30 9.45 -13.53
C ARG A 49 12.52 8.24 -14.01
N ARG A 50 11.35 8.48 -14.61
CA ARG A 50 10.55 7.40 -15.18
C ARG A 50 11.24 6.74 -16.35
N ILE A 51 11.18 5.42 -16.39
CA ILE A 51 11.66 4.59 -17.49
C ILE A 51 10.58 3.58 -17.89
N ARG A 52 10.64 3.12 -19.13
CA ARG A 52 10.00 1.88 -19.56
C ARG A 52 11.14 0.88 -19.76
N PRO A 53 11.42 -0.01 -18.79
CA PRO A 53 12.57 -0.88 -18.87
C PRO A 53 12.43 -1.87 -20.03
N THR A 54 13.50 -2.04 -20.80
CA THR A 54 13.58 -2.98 -21.92
C THR A 54 14.57 -4.12 -21.65
N THR A 55 15.40 -4.00 -20.62
CA THR A 55 16.41 -5.01 -20.24
C THR A 55 16.53 -5.16 -18.72
N LEU A 56 17.15 -6.25 -18.25
CA LEU A 56 17.54 -6.46 -16.86
C LEU A 56 19.07 -6.63 -16.78
N THR A 57 19.73 -5.94 -15.85
CA THR A 57 21.19 -5.95 -15.71
C THR A 57 21.60 -6.65 -14.42
N ILE A 58 22.43 -7.70 -14.55
CA ILE A 58 22.88 -8.56 -13.44
C ILE A 58 24.22 -8.08 -12.88
N HIS A 59 24.33 -8.09 -11.56
CA HIS A 59 25.51 -7.71 -10.78
C HIS A 59 25.81 -8.74 -9.66
N ASN A 60 27.05 -8.72 -9.17
CA ASN A 60 27.40 -9.28 -7.86
C ASN A 60 27.82 -8.16 -6.93
N THR A 61 27.50 -8.33 -5.65
CA THR A 61 27.78 -7.31 -4.63
C THR A 61 29.27 -7.09 -4.40
N ASP A 62 30.12 -8.03 -4.81
CA ASP A 62 31.57 -8.03 -4.58
C ASP A 62 31.94 -7.88 -3.08
N ASN A 63 31.04 -8.28 -2.17
CA ASN A 63 31.20 -8.19 -0.72
C ASN A 63 31.15 -9.58 -0.06
N PRO A 64 32.30 -10.19 0.28
CA PRO A 64 32.36 -11.51 0.90
C PRO A 64 32.18 -11.49 2.43
N GLY A 65 32.05 -10.30 3.05
CA GLY A 65 32.01 -10.16 4.51
C GLY A 65 30.84 -10.92 5.16
N PRO A 66 31.03 -11.66 6.27
CA PRO A 66 29.94 -12.34 6.96
C PRO A 66 28.79 -11.39 7.31
N GLY A 67 27.55 -11.77 6.99
CA GLY A 67 26.37 -10.93 7.21
C GLY A 67 26.16 -9.82 6.16
N ALA A 68 26.90 -9.81 5.06
CA ALA A 68 26.61 -8.96 3.90
C ALA A 68 25.46 -9.55 3.04
N ASP A 69 24.33 -9.80 3.68
CA ASP A 69 23.10 -10.35 3.11
C ASP A 69 22.24 -9.28 2.41
N ALA A 70 21.09 -9.66 1.85
CA ALA A 70 20.21 -8.72 1.14
C ALA A 70 19.63 -7.61 2.04
N GLU A 71 19.41 -7.88 3.33
CA GLU A 71 18.96 -6.86 4.30
C GLU A 71 20.09 -5.85 4.58
N ALA A 72 21.32 -6.34 4.77
CA ALA A 72 22.50 -5.48 4.92
C ALA A 72 22.72 -4.58 3.70
N HIS A 73 22.46 -5.08 2.50
CA HIS A 73 22.50 -4.27 1.29
C HIS A 73 21.31 -3.29 1.20
N ASN A 74 20.13 -3.65 1.72
CA ASN A 74 18.98 -2.75 1.87
C ASN A 74 19.25 -1.59 2.85
N ARG A 75 19.97 -1.86 3.96
CA ARG A 75 20.53 -0.82 4.84
C ARG A 75 21.55 0.04 4.11
N TYR A 76 22.50 -0.60 3.42
CA TYR A 76 23.65 0.07 2.79
C TYR A 76 23.22 1.06 1.71
N ILE A 77 22.24 0.70 0.86
CA ILE A 77 21.76 1.56 -0.23
C ILE A 77 21.09 2.86 0.29
N ARG A 78 20.74 2.92 1.58
CA ARG A 78 20.27 4.11 2.33
C ARG A 78 21.41 4.84 3.05
N GLY A 79 22.56 4.18 3.18
CA GLY A 79 23.73 4.63 3.91
C GLY A 79 24.52 5.71 3.20
N ARG A 80 25.33 6.42 4.00
CA ARG A 80 26.10 7.59 3.55
C ARG A 80 27.01 7.31 2.35
N ASP A 81 27.60 6.11 2.27
CA ASP A 81 28.50 5.74 1.17
C ASP A 81 27.76 5.58 -0.17
N ALA A 82 26.67 4.80 -0.21
CA ALA A 82 25.86 4.61 -1.42
C ALA A 82 25.25 5.94 -1.92
N VAL A 83 24.81 6.79 -0.98
CA VAL A 83 24.29 8.14 -1.26
C VAL A 83 25.36 9.02 -1.89
N ALA A 84 26.57 9.07 -1.30
CA ALA A 84 27.67 9.89 -1.81
C ALA A 84 28.10 9.45 -3.22
N ARG A 85 28.12 8.14 -3.47
CA ARG A 85 28.51 7.57 -4.76
C ARG A 85 27.38 7.55 -5.80
N ARG A 86 26.15 7.88 -5.40
CA ARG A 86 24.92 7.76 -6.20
C ARG A 86 24.83 6.38 -6.84
N VAL A 87 24.89 5.33 -6.03
CA VAL A 87 24.79 3.95 -6.51
C VAL A 87 23.48 3.34 -6.04
N SER A 88 22.70 2.78 -6.97
CA SER A 88 21.45 2.12 -6.66
C SER A 88 20.97 1.16 -7.72
N TRP A 89 20.20 0.17 -7.30
CA TRP A 89 19.65 -0.89 -8.13
C TRP A 89 18.28 -1.26 -7.59
N HIS A 90 17.52 -2.08 -8.33
CA HIS A 90 16.12 -2.31 -8.05
C HIS A 90 15.92 -3.48 -7.09
N PHE A 91 16.75 -4.52 -7.20
CA PHE A 91 16.63 -5.72 -6.37
C PHE A 91 17.97 -6.21 -5.84
N THR A 92 18.05 -6.58 -4.56
CA THR A 92 19.14 -7.42 -4.04
C THR A 92 18.60 -8.82 -3.76
N VAL A 93 19.30 -9.84 -4.22
CA VAL A 93 18.92 -11.24 -4.08
C VAL A 93 19.92 -11.98 -3.20
N ASP A 94 19.38 -12.64 -2.17
CA ASP A 94 20.12 -13.60 -1.34
C ASP A 94 19.67 -15.04 -1.58
N ASP A 95 20.25 -15.98 -0.84
CA ASP A 95 19.85 -17.38 -0.81
C ASP A 95 18.50 -17.66 -0.13
N SER A 96 17.94 -16.66 0.57
CA SER A 96 16.71 -16.78 1.37
C SER A 96 15.64 -15.75 1.01
N VAL A 97 16.02 -14.49 0.73
CA VAL A 97 15.09 -13.35 0.55
C VAL A 97 15.52 -12.44 -0.62
N ILE A 98 14.58 -11.62 -1.13
CA ILE A 98 14.84 -10.56 -2.11
C ILE A 98 14.35 -9.23 -1.51
N TYR A 99 15.14 -8.17 -1.62
CA TYR A 99 14.68 -6.81 -1.32
C TYR A 99 14.47 -6.00 -2.59
N GLN A 100 13.34 -5.29 -2.69
CA GLN A 100 13.08 -4.31 -3.75
C GLN A 100 13.28 -2.89 -3.22
N HIS A 101 14.21 -2.16 -3.83
CA HIS A 101 14.63 -0.82 -3.42
C HIS A 101 14.03 0.29 -4.27
N LEU A 102 13.64 0.01 -5.52
CA LEU A 102 13.15 1.00 -6.48
C LEU A 102 11.89 0.52 -7.20
N PRO A 103 10.94 1.42 -7.53
CA PRO A 103 9.86 1.08 -8.44
C PRO A 103 10.39 0.66 -9.80
N VAL A 104 9.73 -0.32 -10.42
CA VAL A 104 10.14 -0.87 -11.73
C VAL A 104 9.92 0.09 -12.90
N ASN A 105 9.21 1.19 -12.68
CA ASN A 105 9.01 2.26 -13.65
C ASN A 105 9.94 3.46 -13.41
N GLU A 106 10.91 3.36 -12.51
CA GLU A 106 11.90 4.39 -12.21
C GLU A 106 13.32 3.89 -12.49
N MET A 107 14.22 4.81 -12.81
CA MET A 107 15.65 4.58 -13.06
C MET A 107 16.41 4.26 -11.77
N GLY A 108 17.47 3.45 -11.87
CA GLY A 108 18.49 3.24 -10.82
C GLY A 108 19.91 3.54 -11.31
N TRP A 109 20.83 3.88 -10.41
CA TRP A 109 22.22 4.21 -10.70
C TRP A 109 23.16 3.02 -10.49
N HIS A 110 23.13 2.02 -11.38
CA HIS A 110 23.90 0.78 -11.16
C HIS A 110 24.99 0.54 -12.22
N ALA A 111 24.95 1.19 -13.37
CA ALA A 111 25.90 0.98 -14.46
C ALA A 111 26.09 2.25 -15.31
N HIS A 112 26.25 2.08 -16.63
CA HIS A 112 26.38 3.17 -17.60
C HIS A 112 25.06 3.94 -17.78
N ALA A 113 25.13 5.19 -18.25
CA ALA A 113 23.95 6.04 -18.48
C ALA A 113 22.88 5.38 -19.38
N ALA A 114 23.32 4.62 -20.39
CA ALA A 114 22.42 3.85 -21.26
C ALA A 114 21.67 2.76 -20.47
N ALA A 115 22.38 1.99 -19.62
CA ALA A 115 21.79 0.98 -18.77
C ALA A 115 20.78 1.59 -17.80
N ASN A 116 21.17 2.66 -17.11
CA ASN A 116 20.34 3.31 -16.10
C ASN A 116 19.03 3.85 -16.72
N ALA A 117 19.06 4.30 -17.98
CA ALA A 117 17.87 4.83 -18.66
C ALA A 117 16.89 3.77 -19.18
N SER A 118 17.29 2.49 -19.28
CA SER A 118 16.48 1.46 -19.94
C SER A 118 16.48 0.09 -19.25
N SER A 119 17.15 -0.07 -18.10
CA SER A 119 17.34 -1.36 -17.45
C SER A 119 17.03 -1.35 -15.96
N LEU A 120 16.54 -2.48 -15.45
CA LEU A 120 16.50 -2.73 -14.00
C LEU A 120 17.77 -3.45 -13.52
N GLY A 121 18.50 -2.88 -12.56
CA GLY A 121 19.63 -3.53 -11.89
C GLY A 121 19.23 -4.55 -10.82
N ILE A 122 19.88 -5.72 -10.83
CA ILE A 122 19.71 -6.83 -9.88
C ILE A 122 21.08 -7.23 -9.31
N GLU A 123 21.28 -7.06 -8.01
CA GLU A 123 22.48 -7.48 -7.28
C GLU A 123 22.29 -8.86 -6.66
N ILE A 124 23.30 -9.74 -6.77
CA ILE A 124 23.29 -11.08 -6.16
C ILE A 124 24.39 -11.14 -5.09
N CYS A 125 24.00 -11.43 -3.84
CA CYS A 125 24.88 -11.54 -2.69
C CYS A 125 25.95 -12.64 -2.87
N MET A 126 27.09 -12.48 -2.20
CA MET A 126 28.21 -13.44 -2.24
C MET A 126 28.98 -13.53 -0.91
N HIS A 127 28.30 -13.24 0.21
CA HIS A 127 28.91 -13.26 1.52
C HIS A 127 29.32 -14.66 1.96
N HIS A 128 30.31 -14.76 2.85
CA HIS A 128 30.70 -16.05 3.43
C HIS A 128 29.51 -16.71 4.14
N GLY A 129 29.26 -17.99 3.84
CA GLY A 129 28.14 -18.76 4.40
C GLY A 129 26.85 -18.74 3.57
N ILE A 130 26.78 -17.97 2.47
CA ILE A 130 25.64 -18.00 1.55
C ILE A 130 25.52 -19.35 0.84
N ASN A 131 24.29 -19.86 0.68
CA ASN A 131 24.01 -20.90 -0.30
C ASN A 131 23.94 -20.29 -1.70
N GLU A 132 25.11 -20.19 -2.32
CA GLU A 132 25.27 -19.50 -3.59
C GLU A 132 24.38 -20.06 -4.71
N ALA A 133 24.22 -21.39 -4.79
CA ALA A 133 23.37 -22.02 -5.80
C ALA A 133 21.90 -21.58 -5.65
N ALA A 134 21.42 -21.47 -4.42
CA ALA A 134 20.07 -20.99 -4.12
C ALA A 134 19.89 -19.50 -4.43
N ALA A 135 20.91 -18.66 -4.20
CA ALA A 135 20.89 -17.25 -4.57
C ALA A 135 20.77 -17.06 -6.09
N TYR A 136 21.55 -17.81 -6.87
CA TYR A 136 21.47 -17.76 -8.34
C TYR A 136 20.18 -18.37 -8.91
N ASP A 137 19.64 -19.43 -8.32
CA ASP A 137 18.31 -19.96 -8.68
C ASP A 137 17.21 -18.92 -8.47
N ARG A 138 17.23 -18.24 -7.31
CA ARG A 138 16.25 -17.19 -6.98
C ARG A 138 16.38 -15.97 -7.88
N ALA A 139 17.60 -15.55 -8.21
CA ALA A 139 17.84 -14.46 -9.14
C ALA A 139 17.32 -14.80 -10.55
N ALA A 140 17.49 -16.05 -11.01
CA ALA A 140 16.98 -16.49 -12.29
C ALA A 140 15.43 -16.49 -12.33
N GLN A 141 14.78 -16.91 -11.25
CA GLN A 141 13.31 -16.87 -11.13
C GLN A 141 12.78 -15.42 -11.07
N LEU A 142 13.46 -14.52 -10.37
CA LEU A 142 13.14 -13.08 -10.36
C LEU A 142 13.21 -12.48 -11.77
N CYS A 143 14.21 -12.85 -12.57
CA CYS A 143 14.32 -12.37 -13.96
C CYS A 143 13.14 -12.81 -14.84
N VAL A 144 12.65 -14.04 -14.68
CA VAL A 144 11.45 -14.53 -15.39
C VAL A 144 10.20 -13.77 -14.95
N PHE A 145 10.03 -13.57 -13.64
CA PHE A 145 8.91 -12.80 -13.09
C PHE A 145 8.89 -11.37 -13.66
N LEU A 146 10.00 -10.64 -13.58
CA LEU A 146 10.10 -9.27 -14.10
C LEU A 146 9.91 -9.22 -15.62
N GLY A 147 10.43 -10.21 -16.36
CA GLY A 147 10.25 -10.32 -17.80
C GLY A 147 8.78 -10.40 -18.21
N MET A 148 7.99 -11.24 -17.52
CA MET A 148 6.55 -11.37 -17.76
C MET A 148 5.79 -10.09 -17.41
N GLN A 149 6.11 -9.46 -16.28
CA GLN A 149 5.42 -8.26 -15.79
C GLN A 149 5.64 -7.02 -16.67
N LEU A 150 6.84 -6.91 -17.25
CA LEU A 150 7.28 -5.71 -17.96
C LEU A 150 7.31 -5.89 -19.48
N GLY A 151 6.98 -7.08 -19.98
CA GLY A 151 7.07 -7.41 -21.41
C GLY A 151 8.51 -7.51 -21.93
N ILE A 152 9.48 -7.83 -21.07
CA ILE A 152 10.89 -8.03 -21.45
C ILE A 152 11.11 -9.51 -21.77
N THR A 153 11.60 -9.80 -22.98
CA THR A 153 11.90 -11.18 -23.39
C THR A 153 13.16 -11.66 -22.68
N VAL A 154 13.09 -12.73 -21.88
CA VAL A 154 14.24 -13.34 -21.19
C VAL A 154 14.48 -14.77 -21.69
N PRO A 155 15.74 -15.21 -21.86
CA PRO A 155 16.99 -14.57 -21.41
C PRO A 155 17.55 -13.45 -22.30
N GLU A 156 17.01 -13.21 -23.49
CA GLU A 156 17.58 -12.30 -24.51
C GLU A 156 17.70 -10.84 -24.03
N GLY A 157 16.84 -10.40 -23.12
CA GLY A 157 16.83 -9.08 -22.48
C GLY A 157 17.76 -8.95 -21.28
N LEU A 158 18.52 -9.99 -20.93
CA LEU A 158 19.51 -9.93 -19.85
C LEU A 158 20.84 -9.36 -20.34
N ARG A 159 21.46 -8.53 -19.49
CA ARG A 159 22.80 -7.97 -19.70
C ARG A 159 23.64 -8.12 -18.43
N GLN A 160 24.95 -8.20 -18.57
CA GLN A 160 25.90 -8.05 -17.46
C GLN A 160 26.21 -6.56 -17.26
N HIS A 161 26.61 -6.15 -16.05
CA HIS A 161 27.24 -4.84 -15.89
C HIS A 161 28.43 -4.66 -16.86
N HIS A 162 29.22 -5.72 -17.05
CA HIS A 162 30.31 -5.75 -18.03
C HIS A 162 29.90 -5.29 -19.43
N ASP A 163 28.71 -5.64 -19.90
CA ASP A 163 28.24 -5.28 -21.26
C ASP A 163 28.07 -3.76 -21.43
N TRP A 164 27.95 -3.03 -20.32
CA TRP A 164 27.74 -1.60 -20.29
C TRP A 164 29.00 -0.79 -20.02
N THR A 165 29.94 -1.30 -19.22
CA THR A 165 31.11 -0.53 -18.74
C THR A 165 32.45 -1.24 -18.88
N GLY A 166 32.46 -2.53 -19.24
CA GLY A 166 33.66 -3.37 -19.20
C GLY A 166 34.11 -3.77 -17.78
N LYS A 167 33.42 -3.34 -16.71
CA LYS A 167 33.70 -3.78 -15.33
C LYS A 167 33.60 -5.31 -15.26
N ASN A 168 34.52 -5.97 -14.57
CA ASN A 168 34.42 -7.41 -14.30
C ASN A 168 33.30 -7.72 -13.28
N CYS A 169 32.04 -7.57 -13.70
CA CYS A 169 30.84 -7.72 -12.90
C CYS A 169 29.71 -8.26 -13.80
N PRO A 170 28.95 -9.29 -13.40
CA PRO A 170 29.00 -10.03 -12.13
C PRO A 170 30.26 -10.90 -11.98
N SER A 171 31.07 -10.67 -10.95
CA SER A 171 32.43 -11.22 -10.83
C SER A 171 32.46 -12.73 -10.67
N VAL A 172 31.49 -13.32 -9.95
CA VAL A 172 31.40 -14.75 -9.71
C VAL A 172 31.03 -15.50 -11.00
N LEU A 173 30.09 -14.98 -11.79
CA LEU A 173 29.73 -15.59 -13.08
C LEU A 173 30.85 -15.45 -14.12
N ARG A 174 31.57 -14.33 -14.11
CA ARG A 174 32.69 -14.10 -15.04
C ARG A 174 33.97 -14.82 -14.66
N GLY A 175 34.19 -15.08 -13.38
CA GLY A 175 35.30 -15.87 -12.86
C GLY A 175 35.15 -17.37 -13.07
N ARG A 176 33.97 -17.84 -13.50
CA ARG A 176 33.68 -19.25 -13.78
C ARG A 176 33.75 -19.56 -15.27
N PRO A 177 34.31 -20.72 -15.66
CA PRO A 177 34.11 -21.25 -17.00
C PRO A 177 32.61 -21.29 -17.33
N ASP A 178 32.21 -20.63 -18.42
CA ASP A 178 30.82 -20.54 -18.89
C ASP A 178 29.79 -20.03 -17.86
N GLY A 179 30.20 -19.31 -16.80
CA GLY A 179 29.28 -18.94 -15.73
C GLY A 179 28.11 -18.06 -16.20
N TRP A 180 28.36 -17.11 -17.10
CA TRP A 180 27.28 -16.31 -17.71
C TRP A 180 26.33 -17.16 -18.55
N ARG A 181 26.86 -18.04 -19.42
CA ARG A 181 26.04 -18.96 -20.24
C ARG A 181 25.17 -19.84 -19.34
N THR A 182 25.75 -20.39 -18.29
CA THR A 182 25.05 -21.25 -17.32
C THR A 182 23.89 -20.52 -16.65
N PHE A 183 24.07 -19.24 -16.31
CA PHE A 183 22.99 -18.42 -15.75
C PHE A 183 21.88 -18.15 -16.77
N LEU A 184 22.23 -17.84 -18.03
CA LEU A 184 21.24 -17.67 -19.11
C LEU A 184 20.44 -18.95 -19.36
N ASP A 185 21.10 -20.11 -19.38
CA ASP A 185 20.44 -21.41 -19.56
C ASP A 185 19.47 -21.72 -18.40
N ARG A 186 19.84 -21.32 -17.18
CA ARG A 186 18.98 -21.44 -15.99
C ARG A 186 17.75 -20.53 -16.06
N VAL A 187 17.89 -19.29 -16.51
CA VAL A 187 16.76 -18.40 -16.78
C VAL A 187 15.86 -18.95 -17.88
N ALA A 188 16.44 -19.47 -18.97
CA ALA A 188 15.70 -20.11 -20.05
C ALA A 188 14.92 -21.34 -19.58
N PHE A 189 15.51 -22.14 -18.68
CA PHE A 189 14.85 -23.28 -18.05
C PHE A 189 13.59 -22.84 -17.30
N TYR A 190 13.68 -21.84 -16.41
CA TYR A 190 12.53 -21.32 -15.68
C TYR A 190 11.48 -20.67 -16.61
N SER A 191 11.91 -19.91 -17.62
CA SER A 191 11.02 -19.27 -18.61
C SER A 191 10.19 -20.31 -19.39
N ARG A 192 10.82 -21.39 -19.88
CA ARG A 192 10.12 -22.50 -20.55
C ARG A 192 9.16 -23.23 -19.61
N ARG A 193 9.54 -23.40 -18.34
CA ARG A 193 8.69 -24.05 -17.34
C ARG A 193 7.44 -23.22 -17.02
N SER A 194 7.57 -21.90 -16.93
CA SER A 194 6.44 -20.97 -16.77
C SER A 194 5.51 -20.96 -17.99
N ARG A 195 6.06 -20.96 -19.22
CA ARG A 195 5.27 -21.02 -20.47
C ARG A 195 4.58 -22.37 -20.70
N ARG A 196 5.13 -23.47 -20.18
CA ARG A 196 4.48 -24.78 -20.24
C ARG A 196 3.25 -24.91 -19.33
N HIS A 197 3.10 -24.04 -18.32
CA HIS A 197 1.95 -24.05 -17.40
C HIS A 197 0.77 -23.17 -17.88
N THR A 198 0.86 -22.53 -19.06
CA THR A 198 -0.24 -21.79 -19.69
C THR A 198 -1.00 -22.60 -20.76
N THR A 199 -0.72 -23.90 -20.86
CA THR A 199 -1.46 -24.84 -21.70
C THR A 199 -1.69 -26.11 -20.90
N SER A 200 -2.96 -26.50 -20.75
CA SER A 200 -3.54 -27.69 -20.08
C SER A 200 -3.50 -27.77 -18.53
N ASP A 201 -4.70 -27.72 -17.95
CA ASP A 201 -5.25 -28.45 -16.79
C ASP A 201 -4.66 -28.32 -15.34
N VAL A 202 -5.51 -27.73 -14.46
CA VAL A 202 -5.84 -27.97 -13.01
C VAL A 202 -4.79 -28.39 -11.94
N ASN A 203 -4.79 -27.71 -10.77
CA ASN A 203 -5.38 -28.12 -9.46
C ASN A 203 -4.66 -27.57 -8.18
N PHE A 204 -5.45 -27.27 -7.14
CA PHE A 204 -5.04 -26.78 -5.79
C PHE A 204 -4.91 -27.91 -4.75
N LEU A 205 -4.04 -27.75 -3.74
CA LEU A 205 -4.00 -28.60 -2.53
C LEU A 205 -3.82 -27.78 -1.24
N ALA A 206 -4.57 -28.15 -0.20
CA ALA A 206 -4.66 -27.50 1.11
C ALA A 206 -3.70 -28.11 2.19
N ALA A 207 -3.70 -27.47 3.37
CA ALA A 207 -2.69 -27.42 4.44
C ALA A 207 -2.25 -28.70 5.19
N ALA A 208 -1.06 -28.64 5.83
CA ALA A 208 -0.72 -29.41 7.04
C ALA A 208 0.33 -28.71 7.94
N LYS A 209 0.11 -28.72 9.26
CA LYS A 209 0.98 -28.22 10.36
C LYS A 209 2.08 -29.23 10.73
N ALA A 210 3.23 -28.75 11.25
CA ALA A 210 4.02 -29.37 12.33
C ALA A 210 5.07 -28.36 12.87
N GLY A 211 5.38 -28.41 14.17
CA GLY A 211 6.26 -27.44 14.85
C GLY A 211 7.46 -28.05 15.61
N VAL A 212 8.27 -27.12 16.15
CA VAL A 212 9.23 -27.16 17.28
C VAL A 212 10.56 -27.95 17.12
N ALA A 213 11.69 -27.23 17.24
CA ALA A 213 12.80 -27.54 18.16
C ALA A 213 13.77 -26.34 18.25
N SER A 214 14.07 -25.88 19.46
CA SER A 214 14.97 -24.77 19.78
C SER A 214 16.30 -25.24 20.39
N GLN A 215 17.24 -24.28 20.49
CA GLN A 215 18.35 -24.18 21.45
C GLN A 215 19.55 -25.10 21.23
N ARG A 216 20.65 -24.54 20.67
CA ARG A 216 22.05 -24.93 20.98
C ARG A 216 23.19 -24.05 20.42
N ALA A 217 22.95 -22.78 20.08
CA ALA A 217 23.98 -21.94 19.44
C ALA A 217 24.29 -20.62 20.17
N SER A 218 23.99 -20.50 21.46
CA SER A 218 24.20 -19.25 22.23
C SER A 218 25.59 -19.10 22.85
N GLU A 219 26.44 -20.13 22.86
CA GLU A 219 27.71 -20.07 23.63
C GLU A 219 28.93 -19.69 22.78
N ALA A 220 28.83 -19.71 21.45
CA ALA A 220 29.94 -19.28 20.57
C ALA A 220 29.93 -17.76 20.25
N MET A 221 28.83 -17.06 20.54
CA MET A 221 28.65 -15.63 20.27
C MET A 221 29.29 -14.73 21.34
N GLU A 222 29.37 -15.17 22.60
CA GLU A 222 29.89 -14.35 23.70
C GLU A 222 31.41 -14.08 23.61
N SER A 223 32.19 -14.94 22.94
CA SER A 223 33.62 -14.70 22.78
C SER A 223 33.95 -13.61 21.74
N ALA A 224 33.04 -13.29 20.83
CA ALA A 224 33.24 -12.21 19.84
C ALA A 224 32.81 -10.83 20.37
N LEU A 225 31.90 -10.80 21.36
CA LEU A 225 31.36 -9.57 21.95
C LEU A 225 32.28 -8.96 23.03
N ALA A 226 33.17 -9.73 23.63
CA ALA A 226 34.17 -9.23 24.58
C ALA A 226 35.24 -8.28 23.96
N SER A 227 35.32 -8.16 22.63
CA SER A 227 36.26 -7.27 21.95
C SER A 227 35.74 -5.83 21.79
N ILE A 228 34.48 -5.54 22.09
CA ILE A 228 33.85 -4.25 21.77
C ILE A 228 33.57 -3.38 23.01
N ASP A 229 33.62 -3.94 24.23
CA ASP A 229 33.17 -3.27 25.47
C ASP A 229 34.19 -2.38 26.21
N HIS A 230 35.36 -2.03 25.67
CA HIS A 230 36.40 -1.34 26.45
C HIS A 230 36.52 0.19 26.31
N HIS A 231 35.50 0.92 25.84
CA HIS A 231 35.57 2.39 25.93
C HIS A 231 34.20 3.08 26.05
N PHE A 232 33.72 3.21 27.29
CA PHE A 232 32.60 4.04 27.76
C PHE A 232 31.28 3.30 28.07
N ALA A 233 31.25 2.74 29.29
CA ALA A 233 30.06 2.55 30.14
C ALA A 233 29.35 3.91 30.39
N ALA A 234 28.07 4.05 30.80
CA ALA A 234 27.21 3.19 31.63
C ALA A 234 25.71 3.58 31.52
N HIS A 235 24.84 2.60 31.87
CA HIS A 235 23.41 2.67 32.29
C HIS A 235 22.35 3.04 31.24
N THR A 236 21.16 2.43 31.12
CA THR A 236 20.44 1.31 31.75
C THR A 236 19.20 1.02 30.88
N ASP A 237 18.68 -0.21 30.91
CA ASP A 237 17.60 -0.77 30.09
C ASP A 237 16.19 -0.16 30.26
N ALA A 238 15.43 -0.07 29.15
CA ALA A 238 13.98 -0.36 29.05
C ALA A 238 13.56 -0.49 27.55
N GLY A 239 12.82 -1.55 27.21
CA GLY A 239 12.57 -2.04 25.84
C GLY A 239 11.93 -1.07 24.82
N ALA A 240 12.38 -1.17 23.56
CA ALA A 240 12.07 -0.26 22.45
C ALA A 240 10.75 -0.56 21.71
N ALA A 241 9.91 0.47 21.60
CA ALA A 241 8.85 0.66 20.60
C ALA A 241 9.13 1.98 19.84
N ALA A 242 8.66 2.15 18.61
CA ALA A 242 8.90 3.35 17.80
C ALA A 242 8.19 4.61 18.35
N ASP A 243 8.85 5.78 18.35
CA ASP A 243 8.39 7.03 18.98
C ASP A 243 7.27 7.75 18.18
N GLN A 244 6.06 7.85 18.76
CA GLN A 244 4.88 8.55 18.22
C GLN A 244 4.55 9.80 19.06
N ALA A 245 4.19 10.95 18.48
CA ALA A 245 3.82 12.16 19.22
C ALA A 245 2.47 12.03 19.94
N LEU A 246 2.39 12.54 21.17
CA LEU A 246 1.16 12.55 21.97
C LEU A 246 0.15 13.56 21.38
N PRO A 247 -1.06 13.13 21.01
CA PRO A 247 -2.11 14.03 20.55
C PRO A 247 -2.61 14.90 21.71
N ILE A 248 -2.21 16.17 21.72
CA ILE A 248 -2.50 17.12 22.80
C ILE A 248 -3.35 18.31 22.30
N PRO A 249 -4.16 18.92 23.18
CA PRO A 249 -4.41 18.55 24.58
C PRO A 249 -5.28 17.29 24.73
N THR A 250 -5.07 16.55 25.82
CA THR A 250 -5.83 15.34 26.12
C THR A 250 -7.31 15.67 26.28
N GLY A 251 -8.18 15.05 25.48
CA GLY A 251 -9.64 15.25 25.49
C GLY A 251 -10.20 16.18 24.39
N ASP A 252 -9.39 17.07 23.83
CA ASP A 252 -9.70 17.87 22.63
C ASP A 252 -8.45 17.93 21.73
N PRO A 253 -8.01 16.78 21.18
CA PRO A 253 -6.74 16.71 20.48
C PRO A 253 -6.77 17.58 19.23
N ILE A 254 -5.72 18.37 19.05
CA ILE A 254 -5.55 19.15 17.83
C ILE A 254 -5.00 18.22 16.77
N ALA A 255 -5.75 18.08 15.67
CA ALA A 255 -5.33 17.30 14.53
C ALA A 255 -3.90 17.67 14.11
N PHE A 256 -3.07 16.66 13.92
CA PHE A 256 -1.73 16.86 13.38
C PHE A 256 -1.82 17.44 11.98
N ALA A 257 -0.82 18.24 11.60
CA ALA A 257 -0.57 18.45 10.19
C ALA A 257 -0.11 17.11 9.59
N ALA A 258 -0.75 16.71 8.51
CA ALA A 258 -0.43 15.47 7.82
C ALA A 258 0.11 15.85 6.45
N SER A 259 1.32 15.38 6.17
CA SER A 259 1.89 15.45 4.84
C SER A 259 1.43 14.24 4.04
N THR A 260 0.97 14.48 2.82
CA THR A 260 0.77 13.43 1.80
C THR A 260 1.94 13.40 0.82
N ALA A 261 2.94 14.27 1.01
CA ALA A 261 4.02 14.44 0.06
C ALA A 261 5.00 13.25 0.15
N SER A 262 5.27 12.66 -1.02
CA SER A 262 6.23 11.56 -1.17
C SER A 262 7.67 11.95 -0.84
N ILE A 263 7.97 13.25 -0.80
CA ILE A 263 9.24 13.84 -0.37
C ILE A 263 8.90 15.05 0.46
N THR A 264 9.46 15.10 1.65
CA THR A 264 9.34 16.22 2.55
C THR A 264 10.72 16.65 2.99
N TYR A 265 10.89 17.94 3.29
CA TYR A 265 12.16 18.51 3.69
C TYR A 265 12.10 19.00 5.13
N TRP A 266 13.22 18.83 5.84
CA TRP A 266 13.43 19.56 7.08
C TRP A 266 13.47 21.07 6.76
N PRO A 267 12.70 21.92 7.44
CA PRO A 267 12.43 23.29 6.99
C PRO A 267 13.62 24.26 7.10
N VAL A 268 14.72 23.85 7.72
CA VAL A 268 15.90 24.71 7.90
C VAL A 268 17.17 23.99 7.49
N VAL A 269 18.01 24.72 6.77
CA VAL A 269 19.34 24.31 6.34
C VAL A 269 20.35 24.93 7.32
N THR A 270 20.82 24.15 8.29
CA THR A 270 21.61 24.68 9.42
C THR A 270 22.68 23.69 9.88
N ARG A 271 23.76 24.22 10.45
CA ARG A 271 24.80 23.43 11.13
C ARG A 271 24.58 23.31 12.64
N HIS A 272 23.48 23.87 13.16
CA HIS A 272 23.22 23.85 14.59
C HIS A 272 23.14 22.40 15.11
N PRO A 273 23.87 22.03 16.18
CA PRO A 273 24.01 20.62 16.61
C PRO A 273 22.69 19.97 17.05
N ARG A 274 21.69 20.80 17.38
CA ARG A 274 20.34 20.38 17.80
C ARG A 274 19.27 20.56 16.71
N ALA A 275 19.67 20.72 15.46
CA ALA A 275 18.78 21.11 14.35
C ALA A 275 17.55 20.23 14.17
N LEU A 276 17.58 18.99 14.62
CA LEU A 276 16.58 17.95 14.35
C LEU A 276 15.81 17.55 15.61
N GLU A 277 16.07 18.26 16.69
CA GLU A 277 15.41 18.00 17.96
C GLU A 277 13.98 18.55 17.91
N VAL A 278 13.02 17.64 17.73
CA VAL A 278 11.60 17.96 17.78
C VAL A 278 11.15 17.93 19.23
N ASN A 279 11.09 19.10 19.86
CA ASN A 279 10.63 19.20 21.23
C ASN A 279 9.12 18.87 21.29
N THR A 280 8.76 17.68 21.76
CA THR A 280 7.36 17.22 21.87
C THR A 280 7.16 16.13 22.92
N ARG A 281 5.91 15.81 23.26
CA ARG A 281 5.55 14.69 24.16
C ARG A 281 5.28 13.44 23.32
N LEU A 282 5.62 12.25 23.80
CA LEU A 282 5.44 10.98 23.07
C LEU A 282 4.33 10.09 23.67
N VAL A 283 3.71 9.28 22.84
CA VAL A 283 2.75 8.22 23.21
C VAL A 283 3.52 7.14 23.97
N GLY A 284 2.98 6.68 25.10
CA GLY A 284 3.67 5.75 26.01
C GLY A 284 4.44 6.41 27.16
N GLY A 285 4.54 7.74 27.17
CA GLY A 285 5.25 8.52 28.21
C GLY A 285 6.60 9.03 27.73
N GLY A 286 7.08 10.15 28.30
CA GLY A 286 8.34 10.79 27.91
C GLY A 286 8.20 11.94 26.92
N ALA A 287 9.35 12.44 26.45
CA ALA A 287 9.43 13.57 25.52
C ALA A 287 10.59 13.37 24.53
N SER A 288 10.38 13.79 23.29
CA SER A 288 11.49 14.03 22.36
C SER A 288 12.00 15.45 22.59
N GLY A 289 13.31 15.62 22.70
CA GLY A 289 13.97 16.89 23.03
C GLY A 289 13.94 17.31 24.50
N ALA A 290 14.91 18.16 24.89
CA ALA A 290 15.17 18.49 26.30
C ALA A 290 14.63 19.87 26.73
N ASN A 291 14.08 20.68 25.82
CA ASN A 291 13.60 22.03 26.11
C ASN A 291 12.08 22.17 25.95
N ALA A 292 11.39 21.96 27.06
CA ALA A 292 9.94 22.07 27.16
C ALA A 292 9.35 23.43 26.76
N SER A 293 10.15 24.51 26.68
CA SER A 293 9.64 25.84 26.28
C SER A 293 9.45 25.97 24.76
N ARG A 294 10.11 25.11 23.96
CA ARG A 294 10.09 25.17 22.49
C ARG A 294 8.98 24.34 21.84
N ARG A 295 8.28 23.50 22.61
CA ARG A 295 7.27 22.56 22.09
C ARG A 295 5.91 23.21 21.81
N PHE A 296 5.08 22.50 21.05
CA PHE A 296 3.69 22.84 20.85
C PHE A 296 2.91 22.82 22.18
N LEU A 297 2.08 23.84 22.40
CA LEU A 297 1.36 24.14 23.66
C LEU A 297 2.23 24.41 24.89
N ALA A 298 3.50 24.79 24.71
CA ALA A 298 4.29 25.35 25.81
C ALA A 298 3.68 26.66 26.34
N ASP A 299 3.92 26.95 27.61
CA ASP A 299 3.46 28.20 28.24
C ASP A 299 4.26 29.39 27.73
N ARG A 300 3.54 30.43 27.28
CA ARG A 300 4.09 31.71 26.86
C ARG A 300 3.50 32.83 27.70
N SER A 301 4.26 33.92 27.81
CA SER A 301 3.84 35.13 28.54
C SER A 301 3.42 34.83 29.98
N GLY A 302 4.25 34.08 30.72
CA GLY A 302 3.96 33.70 32.11
C GLY A 302 2.79 32.72 32.28
N GLY A 303 2.44 31.97 31.22
CA GLY A 303 1.34 31.00 31.24
C GLY A 303 0.00 31.53 30.72
N ALA A 304 -0.07 32.78 30.26
CA ALA A 304 -1.28 33.39 29.72
C ALA A 304 -1.62 32.96 28.28
N ARG A 305 -0.65 32.38 27.55
CA ARG A 305 -0.79 32.04 26.12
C ARG A 305 -0.19 30.67 25.81
N TYR A 306 -0.83 29.92 24.92
CA TYR A 306 -0.25 28.70 24.35
C TYR A 306 0.72 29.02 23.22
N HIS A 307 1.80 28.23 23.15
CA HIS A 307 2.70 28.22 22.01
C HIS A 307 2.10 27.44 20.84
N CYS A 308 1.71 28.14 19.76
CA CYS A 308 1.10 27.53 18.56
C CYS A 308 2.13 26.87 17.62
N ALA A 309 3.42 26.99 17.91
CA ALA A 309 4.51 26.52 17.06
C ALA A 309 5.36 25.45 17.75
N ILE A 310 6.30 24.92 16.98
CA ILE A 310 7.52 24.30 17.51
C ILE A 310 8.70 25.16 17.05
N ASP A 311 9.55 25.58 17.99
CA ASP A 311 10.73 26.41 17.67
C ASP A 311 11.93 25.53 17.34
N LEU A 312 12.33 25.53 16.08
CA LEU A 312 13.43 24.72 15.59
C LEU A 312 14.77 25.40 15.85
N TYR A 313 15.80 24.62 16.14
CA TYR A 313 17.13 25.16 16.39
C TYR A 313 17.86 25.46 15.07
N CYS A 314 18.29 26.70 14.90
CA CYS A 314 19.13 27.17 13.79
C CYS A 314 19.78 28.51 14.17
N SER A 315 20.50 29.14 13.25
CA SER A 315 21.16 30.43 13.43
C SER A 315 20.66 31.46 12.44
N GLU A 316 20.77 32.74 12.78
CA GLU A 316 20.50 33.84 11.86
C GLU A 316 21.33 33.65 10.58
N GLY A 317 20.71 33.89 9.44
CA GLY A 317 21.37 33.72 8.14
C GLY A 317 21.27 32.30 7.56
N ASP A 318 20.81 31.31 8.34
CA ASP A 318 20.56 29.96 7.82
C ASP A 318 19.43 29.96 6.79
N ALA A 319 19.51 29.09 5.79
CA ALA A 319 18.50 29.08 4.73
C ALA A 319 17.22 28.39 5.21
N VAL A 320 16.08 28.96 4.81
CA VAL A 320 14.75 28.37 5.03
C VAL A 320 14.24 27.82 3.72
N VAL A 321 13.75 26.59 3.76
CA VAL A 321 13.28 25.87 2.58
C VAL A 321 11.84 25.42 2.76
N ALA A 322 11.10 25.34 1.66
CA ALA A 322 9.76 24.81 1.69
C ALA A 322 9.81 23.31 2.04
N VAL A 323 9.04 22.85 3.04
CA VAL A 323 8.96 21.44 3.42
C VAL A 323 8.38 20.60 2.28
N GLU A 324 7.53 21.19 1.45
CA GLU A 324 6.83 20.57 0.33
C GLU A 324 6.64 21.56 -0.82
N ASP A 325 6.20 21.06 -1.98
CA ASP A 325 5.71 21.91 -3.06
C ASP A 325 4.56 22.78 -2.54
N GLY A 326 4.51 24.03 -2.98
CA GLY A 326 3.47 24.92 -2.52
C GLY A 326 3.40 26.24 -3.25
N ARG A 327 2.53 27.10 -2.74
CA ARG A 327 2.39 28.48 -3.21
C ARG A 327 2.57 29.42 -2.05
N ILE A 328 3.39 30.45 -2.22
CA ILE A 328 3.51 31.53 -1.23
C ILE A 328 2.16 32.24 -1.18
N VAL A 329 1.46 32.13 -0.06
CA VAL A 329 0.12 32.71 0.11
C VAL A 329 0.14 33.99 0.93
N ASN A 330 1.20 34.24 1.72
CA ASN A 330 1.40 35.52 2.36
C ASN A 330 2.85 35.74 2.82
N PHE A 331 3.26 37.00 2.95
CA PHE A 331 4.54 37.42 3.51
C PHE A 331 4.40 38.79 4.17
N TYR A 332 4.55 38.89 5.49
CA TYR A 332 4.32 40.13 6.24
C TYR A 332 5.14 40.23 7.52
N HIS A 333 5.31 41.45 8.05
CA HIS A 333 6.03 41.68 9.31
C HIS A 333 5.38 40.91 10.46
N PHE A 334 6.19 40.20 11.24
CA PHE A 334 5.73 39.29 12.27
C PHE A 334 6.09 39.78 13.67
N TYR A 335 7.36 39.64 14.06
CA TYR A 335 7.82 39.90 15.42
C TYR A 335 9.28 40.33 15.40
N GLU A 336 9.65 41.33 16.21
CA GLU A 336 11.06 41.74 16.37
C GLU A 336 11.80 41.90 15.02
N ASN A 337 11.23 42.66 14.07
CA ASN A 337 11.83 42.88 12.74
C ASN A 337 12.11 41.60 11.93
N THR A 338 11.37 40.52 12.22
CA THR A 338 11.31 39.30 11.40
C THR A 338 9.92 39.18 10.77
N TYR A 339 9.79 38.30 9.78
CA TYR A 339 8.61 38.17 8.95
C TYR A 339 8.02 36.76 9.03
N ALA A 340 6.72 36.67 8.77
CA ALA A 340 6.00 35.43 8.60
C ALA A 340 5.92 35.15 7.10
N LEU A 341 6.34 33.96 6.69
CA LEU A 341 6.22 33.49 5.33
C LEU A 341 5.29 32.28 5.29
N LEU A 342 4.12 32.44 4.68
CA LEU A 342 3.13 31.37 4.62
C LEU A 342 3.14 30.73 3.24
N VAL A 343 3.26 29.41 3.24
CA VAL A 343 3.19 28.59 2.03
C VAL A 343 2.06 27.59 2.18
N GLN A 344 1.13 27.61 1.23
CA GLN A 344 0.11 26.58 1.08
C GLN A 344 0.75 25.38 0.39
N HIS A 345 0.76 24.25 1.10
CA HIS A 345 1.12 22.93 0.59
C HIS A 345 -0.16 22.14 0.30
N ASP A 346 -0.04 20.89 -0.17
CA ASP A 346 -1.22 20.09 -0.39
C ASP A 346 -1.84 19.66 0.95
N GLY A 347 -3.11 19.99 1.18
CA GLY A 347 -3.83 19.66 2.42
C GLY A 347 -3.56 20.55 3.65
N TYR A 348 -2.51 21.37 3.69
CA TYR A 348 -2.22 22.25 4.84
C TYR A 348 -1.36 23.48 4.48
N VAL A 349 -1.27 24.44 5.42
CA VAL A 349 -0.41 25.63 5.29
C VAL A 349 0.67 25.58 6.36
N VAL A 350 1.90 25.88 5.98
CA VAL A 350 3.00 26.13 6.92
C VAL A 350 3.25 27.61 7.01
N ASN A 351 3.38 28.11 8.24
CA ASN A 351 4.01 29.40 8.49
C ASN A 351 5.47 29.16 8.88
N TYR A 352 6.38 29.57 8.00
CA TYR A 352 7.82 29.66 8.27
C TYR A 352 8.06 31.03 8.92
N GLY A 353 7.80 31.08 10.23
CA GLY A 353 7.89 32.31 11.01
C GLY A 353 9.34 32.67 11.34
N GLU A 354 9.53 33.96 11.61
CA GLU A 354 10.82 34.56 12.02
C GLU A 354 11.91 34.55 10.94
N VAL A 355 11.51 34.70 9.67
CA VAL A 355 12.44 34.87 8.54
C VAL A 355 12.85 36.34 8.34
N SER A 356 13.98 36.57 7.66
CA SER A 356 14.50 37.91 7.38
C SER A 356 13.57 38.74 6.47
N PRO A 357 13.47 40.08 6.64
CA PRO A 357 12.57 40.95 5.86
C PRO A 357 12.76 40.89 4.35
N ASN A 358 13.98 40.66 3.88
CA ASN A 358 14.32 40.62 2.46
C ASN A 358 14.19 39.21 1.84
N SER A 359 13.73 38.20 2.59
CA SER A 359 13.73 36.79 2.20
C SER A 359 13.18 36.50 0.81
N LEU A 360 12.04 37.10 0.44
CA LEU A 360 11.48 36.91 -0.90
C LEU A 360 12.21 37.74 -1.95
N SER A 361 12.44 39.03 -1.67
CA SER A 361 13.09 39.96 -2.61
C SER A 361 14.50 39.55 -3.00
N SER A 362 15.30 38.99 -2.08
CA SER A 362 16.67 38.53 -2.36
C SER A 362 16.72 37.27 -3.23
N LEU A 363 15.61 36.54 -3.30
CA LEU A 363 15.44 35.33 -4.10
C LEU A 363 14.63 35.59 -5.38
N GLY A 364 14.18 36.83 -5.61
CA GLY A 364 13.31 37.18 -6.73
C GLY A 364 11.89 36.59 -6.64
N LEU A 365 11.48 36.16 -5.45
CA LEU A 365 10.17 35.55 -5.19
C LEU A 365 9.16 36.62 -4.72
N ARG A 366 7.88 36.34 -4.91
CA ARG A 366 6.74 37.19 -4.52
C ARG A 366 5.57 36.35 -4.02
N ILE A 367 4.64 37.00 -3.32
CA ILE A 367 3.37 36.36 -2.93
C ILE A 367 2.63 35.94 -4.20
N GLY A 368 2.11 34.73 -4.19
CA GLY A 368 1.48 34.09 -5.34
C GLY A 368 2.42 33.17 -6.11
N ASP A 369 3.74 33.25 -5.93
CA ASP A 369 4.66 32.37 -6.64
C ASP A 369 4.55 30.93 -6.16
N ARG A 370 4.73 29.98 -7.10
CA ARG A 370 4.90 28.58 -6.78
C ARG A 370 6.33 28.34 -6.31
N VAL A 371 6.49 27.54 -5.27
CA VAL A 371 7.77 27.11 -4.72
C VAL A 371 7.81 25.59 -4.68
N GLY A 372 8.94 25.00 -5.02
CA GLY A 372 9.14 23.55 -4.93
C GLY A 372 9.58 23.10 -3.55
N ALA A 373 9.33 21.83 -3.21
CA ALA A 373 9.85 21.17 -2.02
C ALA A 373 11.38 21.30 -1.98
N GLY A 374 11.91 21.74 -0.85
CA GLY A 374 13.34 22.01 -0.66
C GLY A 374 13.83 23.29 -1.34
N GLN A 375 13.00 24.01 -2.09
CA GLN A 375 13.37 25.31 -2.65
C GLN A 375 13.63 26.28 -1.50
N ARG A 376 14.73 27.03 -1.59
CA ARG A 376 14.97 28.14 -0.66
C ARG A 376 13.88 29.18 -0.87
N ILE A 377 13.18 29.48 0.21
CA ILE A 377 12.07 30.44 0.26
C ILE A 377 12.38 31.61 1.18
N GLY A 378 13.45 31.52 1.96
CA GLY A 378 13.91 32.63 2.77
C GLY A 378 15.19 32.34 3.52
N THR A 379 15.43 33.15 4.54
CA THR A 379 16.58 33.04 5.43
C THR A 379 16.11 33.30 6.86
N VAL A 380 16.64 32.55 7.82
CA VAL A 380 16.34 32.70 9.25
C VAL A 380 16.73 34.11 9.70
N GLY A 381 15.81 34.79 10.37
CA GLY A 381 16.01 36.13 10.91
C GLY A 381 16.84 36.14 12.20
N ARG A 382 16.96 37.33 12.81
CA ARG A 382 17.88 37.62 13.92
C ARG A 382 17.67 36.88 15.23
N LEU A 383 16.62 36.08 15.35
CA LEU A 383 16.27 35.43 16.61
C LEU A 383 16.98 34.07 16.80
N ASN A 384 17.69 33.56 15.79
CA ASN A 384 18.39 32.25 15.84
C ASN A 384 17.44 31.07 16.14
N MET A 385 16.26 31.08 15.52
CA MET A 385 15.34 29.93 15.44
C MET A 385 14.41 30.09 14.23
N LEU A 386 13.79 28.98 13.81
CA LEU A 386 12.64 29.02 12.92
C LEU A 386 11.39 28.69 13.73
N HIS A 387 10.42 29.61 13.69
CA HIS A 387 9.13 29.44 14.34
C HIS A 387 8.17 28.70 13.40
N PHE A 388 7.97 27.40 13.62
CA PHE A 388 7.25 26.53 12.69
C PHE A 388 5.82 26.25 13.16
N GLU A 389 4.84 26.79 12.44
CA GLU A 389 3.41 26.55 12.71
C GLU A 389 2.73 25.88 11.51
N THR A 390 1.67 25.13 11.80
CA THR A 390 0.86 24.45 10.77
C THR A 390 -0.61 24.78 10.92
N TYR A 391 -1.29 24.95 9.79
CA TYR A 391 -2.70 25.31 9.72
C TYR A 391 -3.44 24.49 8.65
N SER A 392 -4.76 24.44 8.74
CA SER A 392 -5.59 23.92 7.64
C SER A 392 -5.45 24.77 6.38
N SER A 393 -5.65 24.16 5.21
CA SER A 393 -5.64 24.84 3.90
C SER A 393 -6.45 26.14 3.85
N GLY A 394 -6.01 27.05 2.98
CA GLY A 394 -6.59 28.37 2.75
C GLY A 394 -6.27 29.39 3.85
N THR A 395 -5.36 29.07 4.77
CA THR A 395 -4.93 30.00 5.82
C THR A 395 -3.87 30.95 5.29
N THR A 396 -4.10 32.25 5.44
CA THR A 396 -3.18 33.30 4.94
C THR A 396 -2.59 34.14 6.07
N LYS A 397 -2.88 33.83 7.34
CA LYS A 397 -2.27 34.49 8.50
C LYS A 397 -2.08 33.51 9.65
N ASN A 398 -1.14 33.83 10.53
CA ASN A 398 -0.94 33.10 11.78
C ASN A 398 -1.97 33.48 12.86
N TYR A 399 -2.08 32.66 13.90
CA TYR A 399 -2.99 32.88 15.02
C TYR A 399 -2.27 32.75 16.37
N SER A 400 -2.37 33.79 17.19
CA SER A 400 -2.04 33.72 18.61
C SER A 400 -3.16 33.03 19.38
N TRP A 401 -2.82 32.22 20.39
CA TRP A 401 -3.79 31.56 21.24
C TRP A 401 -3.62 31.89 22.73
N PRO A 402 -4.20 33.01 23.20
CA PRO A 402 -4.35 33.27 24.62
C PRO A 402 -5.19 32.16 25.27
N LYS A 403 -4.81 31.68 26.46
CA LYS A 403 -5.55 30.59 27.14
C LYS A 403 -6.99 30.98 27.50
N ALA A 404 -7.25 32.27 27.64
CA ALA A 404 -8.57 32.83 27.86
C ALA A 404 -9.48 32.80 26.61
N ASN A 405 -8.91 32.54 25.43
CA ASN A 405 -9.62 32.58 24.16
C ASN A 405 -9.86 31.16 23.63
N PRO A 406 -10.92 30.96 22.82
CA PRO A 406 -11.17 29.69 22.17
C PRO A 406 -10.02 29.32 21.21
N ARG A 407 -9.82 28.02 21.03
CA ARG A 407 -8.81 27.46 20.12
C ARG A 407 -8.96 28.02 18.72
N PRO A 408 -7.87 28.49 18.07
CA PRO A 408 -7.92 28.84 16.66
C PRO A 408 -8.32 27.61 15.84
N SER A 409 -9.47 27.69 15.17
CA SER A 409 -10.11 26.55 14.48
C SER A 409 -9.24 25.97 13.36
N ARG A 410 -8.38 26.79 12.78
CA ARG A 410 -7.46 26.43 11.70
C ARG A 410 -6.12 25.89 12.18
N LEU A 411 -5.79 25.98 13.46
CA LEU A 411 -4.51 25.50 13.99
C LEU A 411 -4.41 23.97 13.83
N ARG A 412 -3.22 23.50 13.48
CA ARG A 412 -2.83 22.09 13.44
C ARG A 412 -1.59 21.87 14.30
N ASN A 413 -1.47 20.66 14.83
CA ASN A 413 -0.34 20.28 15.65
C ASN A 413 0.82 19.82 14.75
N ALA A 414 1.94 20.54 14.79
CA ALA A 414 3.10 20.23 13.95
C ALA A 414 3.95 19.05 14.46
N SER A 415 3.66 18.52 15.67
CA SER A 415 4.57 17.58 16.36
C SER A 415 4.82 16.29 15.59
N GLN A 416 3.76 15.61 15.11
CA GLN A 416 3.93 14.36 14.37
C GLN A 416 4.59 14.59 13.02
N LEU A 417 4.14 15.63 12.28
CA LEU A 417 4.81 16.06 11.05
C LEU A 417 6.30 16.27 11.29
N LEU A 418 6.68 17.05 12.30
CA LEU A 418 8.10 17.30 12.56
C LEU A 418 8.86 16.07 13.04
N LEU A 419 8.26 15.14 13.82
CA LEU A 419 8.90 13.85 14.12
C LEU A 419 9.12 13.03 12.86
N ASP A 420 8.15 13.01 11.95
CA ASP A 420 8.25 12.32 10.67
C ASP A 420 9.29 13.00 9.76
N LEU A 421 9.35 14.33 9.74
CA LEU A 421 10.38 15.11 9.04
C LEU A 421 11.77 14.91 9.66
N ALA A 422 11.86 14.78 10.98
CA ALA A 422 13.12 14.49 11.65
C ALA A 422 13.55 13.04 11.41
N ALA A 423 12.64 12.08 11.40
CA ALA A 423 12.94 10.67 11.17
C ALA A 423 13.23 10.37 9.69
N SER A 424 12.51 11.00 8.78
CA SER A 424 12.43 10.59 7.36
C SER A 424 12.54 11.75 6.36
N GLY A 425 12.35 13.00 6.77
CA GLY A 425 12.47 14.18 5.93
C GLY A 425 13.89 14.40 5.41
N VAL A 426 13.98 14.96 4.20
CA VAL A 426 15.22 15.28 3.51
C VAL A 426 15.85 16.52 4.14
N ARG A 427 17.14 16.44 4.47
CA ARG A 427 17.89 17.54 5.10
C ARG A 427 18.89 18.10 4.11
N LEU A 428 18.90 19.42 4.01
CA LEU A 428 19.89 20.14 3.23
C LEU A 428 20.96 20.66 4.19
N ASP A 429 22.22 20.51 3.81
CA ASP A 429 23.41 21.06 4.45
C ASP A 429 23.60 22.53 4.03
N ALA A 430 24.38 23.31 4.81
CA ALA A 430 24.55 24.76 4.61
C ALA A 430 25.11 25.19 3.24
N ASP A 431 25.65 24.25 2.46
CA ASP A 431 26.09 24.42 1.07
C ASP A 431 25.04 23.94 0.03
N GLN A 432 23.83 23.61 0.49
CA GLN A 432 22.70 23.03 -0.24
C GLN A 432 22.91 21.58 -0.73
N THR A 433 23.88 20.85 -0.18
CA THR A 433 24.05 19.42 -0.42
C THR A 433 23.17 18.58 0.52
N MET A 434 22.77 17.36 0.15
CA MET A 434 21.77 16.57 0.91
C MET A 434 22.43 15.55 1.84
N THR A 435 22.03 15.50 3.12
CA THR A 435 22.46 14.45 4.06
C THR A 435 21.27 13.61 4.59
N ARG A 436 21.35 12.28 4.42
CA ARG A 436 20.45 11.29 5.06
C ARG A 436 21.27 10.23 5.81
N ARG A 437 20.85 9.88 7.04
CA ARG A 437 21.30 8.70 7.82
C ARG A 437 20.06 7.91 8.24
N SER A 438 20.08 6.58 8.07
CA SER A 438 19.17 5.63 8.75
C SER A 438 19.99 4.60 9.54
N VAL A 439 19.54 4.31 10.77
CA VAL A 439 19.97 3.21 11.65
C VAL A 439 18.81 2.23 11.77
N GLU A 440 19.11 0.95 11.92
CA GLU A 440 18.16 -0.16 12.02
C GLU A 440 17.77 -0.56 13.45
N ARG A 441 16.63 -1.27 13.61
CA ARG A 441 16.53 -2.44 14.50
C ARG A 441 15.32 -3.38 14.22
N SER A 442 15.66 -4.67 14.07
CA SER A 442 15.13 -5.91 14.71
C SER A 442 13.65 -6.33 14.63
N ASP A 443 13.46 -7.54 14.12
CA ASP A 443 12.26 -8.39 14.16
C ASP A 443 11.64 -8.59 15.55
N ARG A 444 10.40 -8.11 15.70
CA ARG A 444 9.38 -8.68 16.62
C ARG A 444 7.98 -8.37 16.11
N MET A 445 7.51 -9.09 15.08
CA MET A 445 6.14 -9.62 14.97
C MET A 445 5.94 -10.28 13.61
N GLN A 446 5.48 -11.52 13.66
CA GLN A 446 5.18 -12.36 12.51
C GLN A 446 4.20 -11.70 11.54
N THR A 447 4.62 -11.72 10.29
CA THR A 447 3.87 -11.47 9.07
C THR A 447 2.80 -12.55 8.84
N VAL A 448 1.64 -12.11 8.32
CA VAL A 448 0.77 -12.95 7.47
C VAL A 448 0.46 -12.13 6.21
N SER A 449 1.12 -12.50 5.12
CA SER A 449 0.83 -12.13 3.73
C SER A 449 -0.56 -12.68 3.30
N ALA A 450 -1.25 -12.21 2.27
CA ALA A 450 -0.86 -12.17 0.84
C ALA A 450 -2.05 -11.62 -0.01
N PRO A 451 -2.01 -11.50 -1.35
CA PRO A 451 -0.90 -11.48 -2.32
C PRO A 451 -0.90 -10.23 -3.25
N THR A 452 0.20 -10.01 -3.96
CA THR A 452 0.26 -9.18 -5.17
C THR A 452 -0.34 -9.96 -6.35
N ILE A 453 -1.49 -9.53 -6.88
CA ILE A 453 -1.85 -9.82 -8.28
C ILE A 453 -1.45 -8.62 -9.12
N ALA A 454 -0.50 -8.87 -10.01
CA ALA A 454 -0.33 -8.07 -11.18
C ALA A 454 -1.57 -8.22 -12.07
N PHE A 455 -2.37 -7.16 -12.13
CA PHE A 455 -2.75 -6.63 -13.43
C PHE A 455 -2.03 -5.30 -13.55
N ALA A 456 -1.27 -5.09 -14.62
CA ALA A 456 -1.49 -3.84 -15.31
C ALA A 456 -2.75 -4.06 -16.14
N PRO A 457 -3.85 -3.34 -15.88
CA PRO A 457 -4.84 -3.14 -16.91
C PRO A 457 -4.93 -1.64 -17.22
N ALA A 458 -5.70 -1.31 -18.25
CA ALA A 458 -6.18 0.04 -18.46
C ALA A 458 -6.62 0.69 -17.14
N ALA A 459 -6.35 2.00 -16.99
CA ALA A 459 -6.68 2.83 -15.84
C ALA A 459 -7.93 2.32 -15.10
N VAL A 460 -7.77 1.98 -13.81
CA VAL A 460 -8.91 1.74 -12.91
C VAL A 460 -9.87 2.91 -13.10
N PRO A 461 -11.14 2.67 -13.44
CA PRO A 461 -12.08 3.76 -13.70
C PRO A 461 -12.12 4.71 -12.52
N PRO A 462 -11.94 6.02 -12.73
CA PRO A 462 -11.92 6.99 -11.64
C PRO A 462 -13.28 7.00 -10.94
N MET A 463 -13.25 7.33 -9.65
CA MET A 463 -14.46 7.63 -8.90
C MET A 463 -15.14 8.86 -9.52
N ASP A 464 -16.45 8.82 -9.68
CA ASP A 464 -17.24 9.98 -10.10
C ASP A 464 -17.54 10.88 -8.90
N GLU A 465 -17.93 12.12 -9.16
CA GLU A 465 -18.30 13.07 -8.12
C GLU A 465 -19.63 13.76 -8.43
N LYS A 466 -20.37 14.09 -7.37
CA LYS A 466 -21.59 14.87 -7.49
C LYS A 466 -21.86 15.63 -6.22
N ASP A 467 -22.16 16.92 -6.37
CA ASP A 467 -22.54 17.78 -5.25
C ASP A 467 -23.96 17.45 -4.74
N TRP A 468 -24.39 18.16 -3.70
CA TRP A 468 -25.66 17.94 -2.99
C TRP A 468 -26.84 17.79 -3.95
N HIS A 469 -27.49 16.64 -3.86
CA HIS A 469 -28.72 16.37 -4.60
C HIS A 469 -29.61 15.41 -3.80
N SER A 470 -30.84 15.23 -4.28
CA SER A 470 -31.83 14.33 -3.72
C SER A 470 -32.58 13.60 -4.84
N PHE A 471 -33.53 12.74 -4.48
CA PHE A 471 -34.37 12.05 -5.44
C PHE A 471 -35.84 12.10 -5.01
N GLY A 472 -36.72 12.40 -5.96
CA GLY A 472 -38.17 12.39 -5.77
C GLY A 472 -38.63 13.24 -4.58
N ASN A 473 -39.44 12.62 -3.72
CA ASN A 473 -39.97 13.23 -2.49
C ASN A 473 -39.10 12.92 -1.25
N GLY A 474 -37.85 12.47 -1.44
CA GLY A 474 -36.93 12.17 -0.34
C GLY A 474 -36.55 13.43 0.44
N THR A 475 -36.38 13.28 1.75
CA THR A 475 -35.97 14.36 2.66
C THR A 475 -34.47 14.43 2.91
N ARG A 476 -33.73 13.40 2.47
CA ARG A 476 -32.27 13.31 2.58
C ARG A 476 -31.61 13.74 1.29
N GLU A 477 -30.62 14.63 1.43
CA GLU A 477 -29.71 14.99 0.36
C GLU A 477 -28.37 14.27 0.55
N TRP A 478 -27.64 14.01 -0.52
CA TRP A 478 -26.29 13.46 -0.45
C TRP A 478 -25.38 14.05 -1.51
N ARG A 479 -24.08 13.93 -1.27
CA ARG A 479 -22.99 14.21 -2.21
C ARG A 479 -21.92 13.13 -2.05
N TYR A 480 -21.19 12.86 -3.12
CA TYR A 480 -20.11 11.89 -3.09
C TYR A 480 -18.94 12.33 -3.96
N ASP A 481 -17.74 11.90 -3.57
CA ASP A 481 -16.49 12.03 -4.32
C ASP A 481 -15.55 10.86 -3.95
N GLU A 482 -14.31 10.90 -4.43
CA GLU A 482 -13.26 9.91 -4.14
C GLU A 482 -12.97 9.69 -2.64
N ARG A 483 -13.39 10.60 -1.76
CA ARG A 483 -13.21 10.51 -0.30
C ARG A 483 -14.40 9.87 0.42
N GLY A 484 -15.48 9.57 -0.30
CA GLY A 484 -16.68 8.91 0.22
C GLY A 484 -17.97 9.70 0.01
N ILE A 485 -18.98 9.40 0.84
CA ILE A 485 -20.32 9.98 0.73
C ILE A 485 -20.72 10.71 2.01
N ALA A 486 -21.32 11.89 1.85
CA ALA A 486 -21.93 12.65 2.93
C ALA A 486 -23.43 12.81 2.71
N THR A 487 -24.21 12.74 3.78
CA THR A 487 -25.65 13.02 3.76
C THR A 487 -25.97 14.31 4.50
N ARG A 488 -27.06 14.96 4.11
CA ARG A 488 -27.60 16.15 4.75
C ARG A 488 -29.07 15.94 5.06
N GLU A 489 -29.42 16.08 6.33
CA GLU A 489 -30.80 15.99 6.83
C GLU A 489 -31.05 17.14 7.81
N ASN A 490 -32.10 17.91 7.59
CA ASN A 490 -32.45 19.08 8.43
C ASN A 490 -31.25 20.02 8.66
N GLY A 491 -30.44 20.24 7.62
CA GLY A 491 -29.22 21.07 7.69
C GLY A 491 -28.00 20.40 8.35
N THR A 492 -28.12 19.19 8.90
CA THR A 492 -27.01 18.45 9.51
C THR A 492 -26.30 17.60 8.47
N VAL A 493 -25.01 17.86 8.25
CA VAL A 493 -24.16 17.08 7.35
C VAL A 493 -23.42 15.99 8.12
N LYS A 494 -23.49 14.73 7.63
CA LYS A 494 -22.78 13.58 8.21
C LYS A 494 -22.00 12.83 7.15
N GLN A 495 -20.72 12.60 7.41
CA GLN A 495 -19.92 11.65 6.62
C GLN A 495 -20.37 10.23 6.95
N GLN A 496 -20.54 9.41 5.93
CA GLN A 496 -21.00 8.05 6.08
C GLN A 496 -19.80 7.12 6.14
N ARG A 497 -19.60 6.50 7.31
CA ARG A 497 -18.56 5.51 7.59
C ARG A 497 -19.14 4.46 8.54
N TRP A 498 -18.65 3.22 8.47
CA TRP A 498 -19.06 2.17 9.39
C TRP A 498 -17.95 1.83 10.36
N GLU A 499 -16.78 1.47 9.84
CA GLU A 499 -15.66 0.94 10.61
C GLU A 499 -14.46 1.90 10.53
N GLU A 500 -13.96 2.33 11.69
CA GLU A 500 -12.71 3.08 11.77
C GLU A 500 -11.51 2.21 11.36
N SER A 501 -11.53 0.91 11.67
CA SER A 501 -10.44 -0.04 11.37
C SER A 501 -10.44 -0.56 9.93
N LEU A 502 -11.51 -0.30 9.17
CA LEU A 502 -11.72 -0.80 7.81
C LEU A 502 -11.61 -2.33 7.70
N HIS A 503 -11.92 -3.04 8.78
CA HIS A 503 -11.68 -4.47 8.89
C HIS A 503 -12.45 -5.28 7.83
N THR A 504 -13.69 -4.91 7.56
CA THR A 504 -14.52 -5.54 6.52
C THR A 504 -13.92 -5.30 5.12
N MET A 505 -13.46 -4.09 4.80
CA MET A 505 -12.79 -3.79 3.52
C MET A 505 -11.50 -4.59 3.34
N ARG A 506 -10.67 -4.66 4.40
CA ARG A 506 -9.47 -5.51 4.42
C ARG A 506 -9.81 -6.97 4.15
N LYS A 507 -10.87 -7.50 4.78
CA LYS A 507 -11.29 -8.90 4.58
C LYS A 507 -11.85 -9.17 3.19
N ILE A 508 -12.58 -8.23 2.59
CA ILE A 508 -13.01 -8.37 1.19
C ILE A 508 -11.76 -8.44 0.29
N MET A 509 -10.81 -7.53 0.46
CA MET A 509 -9.62 -7.49 -0.39
C MET A 509 -8.65 -8.66 -0.16
N GLU A 510 -8.54 -9.16 1.08
CA GLU A 510 -7.81 -10.39 1.42
C GLU A 510 -8.39 -11.62 0.71
N TYR A 511 -9.72 -11.72 0.59
CA TYR A 511 -10.37 -12.92 0.06
C TYR A 511 -10.67 -12.88 -1.43
N MET A 512 -10.91 -11.69 -2.01
CA MET A 512 -11.37 -11.55 -3.39
C MET A 512 -10.86 -10.29 -4.10
N GLY A 513 -9.79 -9.65 -3.60
CA GLY A 513 -9.28 -8.39 -4.16
C GLY A 513 -8.84 -8.52 -5.62
N SER A 514 -8.26 -9.67 -6.00
CA SER A 514 -7.85 -9.95 -7.37
C SER A 514 -9.00 -10.02 -8.35
N GLU A 515 -10.03 -10.80 -8.01
CA GLU A 515 -11.22 -11.05 -8.80
C GLU A 515 -12.04 -9.75 -8.90
N LEU A 516 -12.12 -8.98 -7.80
CA LEU A 516 -12.82 -7.70 -7.74
C LEU A 516 -12.17 -6.67 -8.66
N LEU A 517 -10.84 -6.51 -8.61
CA LEU A 517 -10.12 -5.57 -9.48
C LEU A 517 -10.18 -6.01 -10.95
N ALA A 518 -10.12 -7.31 -11.23
CA ALA A 518 -10.29 -7.83 -12.59
C ALA A 518 -11.70 -7.51 -13.15
N ALA A 519 -12.74 -7.71 -12.35
CA ALA A 519 -14.12 -7.38 -12.73
C ALA A 519 -14.33 -5.86 -12.89
N SER A 520 -13.78 -5.05 -11.98
CA SER A 520 -13.78 -3.58 -12.04
C SER A 520 -13.23 -3.08 -13.39
N VAL A 521 -12.07 -3.61 -13.79
CA VAL A 521 -11.40 -3.27 -15.03
C VAL A 521 -12.20 -3.70 -16.25
N LYS A 522 -12.63 -4.97 -16.27
CA LYS A 522 -13.36 -5.55 -17.40
C LYS A 522 -14.63 -4.74 -17.71
N HIS A 523 -15.39 -4.40 -16.68
CA HIS A 523 -16.68 -3.72 -16.82
C HIS A 523 -16.61 -2.21 -16.70
N ARG A 524 -15.42 -1.65 -16.47
CA ARG A 524 -15.19 -0.23 -16.23
C ARG A 524 -16.06 0.33 -15.09
N ILE A 525 -16.10 -0.40 -13.98
CA ILE A 525 -16.77 0.00 -12.74
C ILE A 525 -15.72 0.43 -11.72
N PRO A 526 -15.87 1.61 -11.07
CA PRO A 526 -14.98 2.00 -10.00
C PRO A 526 -14.97 0.96 -8.85
N PRO A 527 -13.79 0.57 -8.34
CA PRO A 527 -13.68 -0.54 -7.38
C PRO A 527 -14.40 -0.28 -6.06
N ALA A 528 -14.59 0.99 -5.66
CA ALA A 528 -15.33 1.33 -4.45
C ALA A 528 -16.81 0.90 -4.53
N LEU A 529 -17.42 0.89 -5.73
CA LEU A 529 -18.80 0.43 -5.91
C LEU A 529 -18.89 -1.09 -5.72
N LEU A 530 -17.91 -1.87 -6.19
CA LEU A 530 -17.89 -3.32 -5.95
C LEU A 530 -17.64 -3.66 -4.49
N LEU A 531 -16.69 -2.96 -3.83
CA LEU A 531 -16.44 -3.10 -2.39
C LEU A 531 -17.70 -2.78 -1.56
N MET A 532 -18.37 -1.68 -1.89
CA MET A 532 -19.64 -1.29 -1.28
C MET A 532 -20.70 -2.38 -1.45
N THR A 533 -20.89 -2.90 -2.67
CA THR A 533 -21.90 -3.93 -2.95
C THR A 533 -21.65 -5.19 -2.13
N VAL A 534 -20.41 -5.72 -2.15
CA VAL A 534 -20.08 -6.93 -1.36
C VAL A 534 -20.31 -6.72 0.13
N ALA A 535 -19.89 -5.57 0.68
CA ALA A 535 -20.10 -5.27 2.09
C ALA A 535 -21.59 -5.12 2.45
N THR A 536 -22.37 -4.46 1.60
CA THR A 536 -23.80 -4.25 1.81
C THR A 536 -24.56 -5.57 1.82
N GLU A 537 -24.18 -6.48 0.94
CA GLU A 537 -24.85 -7.76 0.75
C GLU A 537 -24.39 -8.86 1.71
N ALA A 538 -23.10 -8.93 2.01
CA ALA A 538 -22.50 -10.10 2.62
C ALA A 538 -21.63 -9.85 3.86
N HIS A 539 -21.53 -8.63 4.41
CA HIS A 539 -20.65 -8.36 5.57
C HIS A 539 -20.91 -9.26 6.79
N ILE A 540 -22.17 -9.69 7.01
CA ILE A 540 -22.52 -10.61 8.10
C ILE A 540 -21.90 -12.00 7.93
N PHE A 541 -21.52 -12.37 6.70
CA PHE A 541 -20.88 -13.63 6.34
C PHE A 541 -19.35 -13.51 6.23
N LYS A 542 -18.76 -12.47 6.82
CA LYS A 542 -17.30 -12.25 6.83
C LYS A 542 -16.53 -13.46 7.38
N ALA A 543 -17.06 -14.15 8.39
CA ALA A 543 -16.46 -15.37 8.95
C ALA A 543 -16.45 -16.55 7.96
N ASP A 544 -17.37 -16.53 6.99
CA ASP A 544 -17.53 -17.52 5.93
C ASP A 544 -16.94 -17.01 4.60
N LYS A 545 -16.03 -16.02 4.67
CA LYS A 545 -15.36 -15.40 3.51
C LYS A 545 -16.34 -14.84 2.47
N PHE A 546 -17.51 -14.36 2.92
CA PHE A 546 -18.55 -13.76 2.09
C PHE A 546 -19.14 -14.70 1.01
N THR A 547 -18.93 -16.03 1.13
CA THR A 547 -19.39 -17.01 0.15
C THR A 547 -19.81 -18.33 0.82
N GLY A 548 -20.30 -19.30 0.04
CA GLY A 548 -20.67 -20.63 0.51
C GLY A 548 -22.11 -20.75 1.04
N PRO A 549 -22.47 -21.89 1.65
CA PRO A 549 -23.85 -22.27 1.95
C PRO A 549 -24.60 -21.26 2.83
N LYS A 550 -23.89 -20.57 3.74
CA LYS A 550 -24.52 -19.54 4.60
C LYS A 550 -25.00 -18.31 3.83
N THR A 551 -24.40 -18.04 2.68
CA THR A 551 -24.79 -16.93 1.80
C THR A 551 -25.97 -17.27 0.89
N PHE A 552 -26.39 -18.54 0.81
CA PHE A 552 -27.56 -18.92 0.03
C PHE A 552 -28.84 -18.42 0.73
N ARG A 553 -29.57 -17.53 0.07
CA ARG A 553 -30.87 -17.01 0.51
C ARG A 553 -31.93 -17.45 -0.49
N TRP A 554 -33.01 -18.03 0.02
CA TRP A 554 -34.15 -18.46 -0.80
C TRP A 554 -35.24 -17.41 -0.79
N GLU A 555 -35.80 -17.10 -1.96
CA GLU A 555 -36.81 -16.06 -2.20
C GLU A 555 -38.07 -16.70 -2.79
N GLU A 556 -39.03 -17.07 -1.93
CA GLU A 556 -40.23 -17.85 -2.30
C GLU A 556 -41.15 -17.14 -3.30
N HIS A 557 -41.13 -15.82 -3.32
CA HIS A 557 -42.05 -14.99 -4.09
C HIS A 557 -41.54 -14.62 -5.49
N VAL A 558 -40.31 -14.99 -5.84
CA VAL A 558 -39.73 -14.67 -7.16
C VAL A 558 -40.28 -15.65 -8.19
N GLU A 559 -40.87 -15.13 -9.26
CA GLU A 559 -41.28 -15.92 -10.42
C GLU A 559 -40.07 -16.22 -11.30
N ASN A 560 -39.89 -17.49 -11.64
CA ASN A 560 -38.88 -17.99 -12.55
C ASN A 560 -39.56 -18.31 -13.89
N ASP A 561 -39.60 -17.29 -14.75
CA ASP A 561 -40.25 -17.32 -16.06
C ASP A 561 -39.31 -17.76 -17.19
N ASP A 562 -38.03 -18.00 -16.88
CA ASP A 562 -37.03 -18.46 -17.85
C ASP A 562 -36.85 -19.98 -17.90
N VAL A 563 -37.75 -20.72 -17.24
CA VAL A 563 -37.93 -22.18 -17.37
C VAL A 563 -39.32 -22.53 -17.88
N ASN A 564 -39.46 -23.72 -18.45
CA ASN A 564 -40.75 -24.23 -18.94
C ASN A 564 -41.07 -25.59 -18.30
N PRO A 565 -42.16 -25.71 -17.51
CA PRO A 565 -43.09 -24.64 -17.14
C PRO A 565 -42.48 -23.63 -16.16
N PRO A 566 -42.97 -22.37 -16.11
CA PRO A 566 -42.57 -21.40 -15.10
C PRO A 566 -42.78 -21.92 -13.68
N SER A 567 -41.92 -21.49 -12.74
CA SER A 567 -41.99 -21.91 -11.34
C SER A 567 -41.88 -20.72 -10.38
N PHE A 568 -42.35 -20.88 -9.14
CA PHE A 568 -42.11 -19.90 -8.07
C PHE A 568 -40.97 -20.34 -7.16
N GLY A 569 -40.17 -19.38 -6.72
CA GLY A 569 -39.00 -19.59 -5.90
C GLY A 569 -37.70 -19.39 -6.69
N ASP A 570 -36.84 -18.53 -6.17
CA ASP A 570 -35.48 -18.34 -6.65
C ASP A 570 -34.53 -18.19 -5.46
N TYR A 571 -33.26 -17.86 -5.72
CA TYR A 571 -32.26 -17.65 -4.67
C TYR A 571 -31.26 -16.57 -5.05
N SER A 572 -30.59 -16.04 -4.02
CA SER A 572 -29.32 -15.31 -4.17
C SER A 572 -28.19 -16.05 -3.46
N ALA A 573 -26.96 -15.92 -3.98
CA ALA A 573 -25.79 -16.61 -3.44
C ALA A 573 -24.49 -15.82 -3.67
N GLY A 574 -23.50 -16.07 -2.82
CA GLY A 574 -22.15 -15.51 -2.97
C GLY A 574 -22.02 -14.04 -2.53
N PRO A 575 -20.89 -13.39 -2.87
CA PRO A 575 -20.55 -12.09 -2.30
C PRO A 575 -21.43 -10.93 -2.76
N VAL A 576 -21.91 -10.91 -4.01
CA VAL A 576 -22.76 -9.82 -4.53
C VAL A 576 -24.25 -10.11 -4.46
N GLN A 577 -24.65 -11.33 -4.09
CA GLN A 577 -26.06 -11.73 -3.90
C GLN A 577 -27.00 -11.44 -5.08
N SER A 578 -26.54 -11.57 -6.32
CA SER A 578 -27.43 -11.57 -7.50
C SER A 578 -28.43 -12.72 -7.41
N LEU A 579 -29.69 -12.45 -7.79
CA LEU A 579 -30.71 -13.50 -7.95
C LEU A 579 -30.32 -14.46 -9.08
N GLY A 580 -30.64 -15.75 -8.95
CA GLY A 580 -30.38 -16.77 -9.96
C GLY A 580 -31.00 -16.41 -11.32
N THR A 581 -32.26 -16.00 -11.32
CA THR A 581 -32.97 -15.46 -12.50
C THR A 581 -32.26 -14.24 -13.10
N THR A 582 -31.76 -13.33 -12.28
CA THR A 582 -31.02 -12.14 -12.73
C THR A 582 -29.69 -12.52 -13.37
N ALA A 583 -28.93 -13.43 -12.74
CA ALA A 583 -27.67 -13.94 -13.29
C ALA A 583 -27.89 -14.59 -14.67
N ARG A 584 -28.92 -15.44 -14.81
CA ARG A 584 -29.27 -16.05 -16.09
C ARG A 584 -29.69 -15.01 -17.13
N TRP A 585 -30.53 -14.05 -16.75
CA TRP A 585 -30.93 -12.97 -17.65
C TRP A 585 -29.75 -12.14 -18.15
N VAL A 586 -28.80 -11.80 -17.26
CA VAL A 586 -27.58 -11.06 -17.62
C VAL A 586 -26.74 -11.87 -18.62
N ILE A 587 -26.50 -13.15 -18.34
CA ILE A 587 -25.75 -14.03 -19.24
C ILE A 587 -26.43 -14.11 -20.61
N ARG A 588 -27.73 -14.43 -20.64
CA ARG A 588 -28.52 -14.60 -21.87
C ARG A 588 -28.61 -13.34 -22.71
N SER A 589 -28.99 -12.24 -22.07
CA SER A 589 -29.43 -11.04 -22.76
C SER A 589 -28.28 -10.07 -23.01
N LYS A 590 -27.25 -10.16 -22.18
CA LYS A 590 -26.14 -9.19 -22.11
C LYS A 590 -24.77 -9.84 -22.23
N GLY A 591 -24.66 -11.16 -22.27
CA GLY A 591 -23.36 -11.84 -22.23
C GLY A 591 -22.43 -11.51 -23.39
N ALA A 592 -22.94 -11.42 -24.61
CA ALA A 592 -22.13 -11.02 -25.77
C ALA A 592 -21.62 -9.56 -25.66
N GLU A 593 -22.42 -8.66 -25.07
CA GLU A 593 -22.08 -7.24 -24.90
C GLU A 593 -20.99 -7.05 -23.82
N PHE A 594 -21.02 -7.85 -22.77
CA PHE A 594 -20.15 -7.71 -21.59
C PHE A 594 -19.09 -8.81 -21.45
N GLY A 595 -18.94 -9.67 -22.47
CA GLY A 595 -17.97 -10.77 -22.46
C GLY A 595 -18.22 -11.79 -21.35
N LEU A 596 -19.47 -12.13 -21.09
CA LEU A 596 -19.89 -13.13 -20.11
C LEU A 596 -20.13 -14.47 -20.83
N ASN A 597 -19.04 -15.18 -21.11
CA ASN A 597 -19.06 -16.46 -21.82
C ASN A 597 -19.38 -17.60 -20.85
N TYR A 598 -20.57 -17.57 -20.26
CA TYR A 598 -21.06 -18.53 -19.29
C TYR A 598 -22.30 -19.26 -19.81
N GLU A 599 -22.46 -20.53 -19.40
CA GLU A 599 -23.71 -21.25 -19.60
C GLU A 599 -24.67 -20.91 -18.45
N GLN A 600 -25.77 -20.22 -18.78
CA GLN A 600 -26.64 -19.58 -17.78
C GLN A 600 -27.14 -20.55 -16.68
N PHE A 601 -27.55 -21.76 -17.06
CA PHE A 601 -28.09 -22.75 -16.13
C PHE A 601 -27.01 -23.56 -15.42
N GLU A 602 -25.78 -23.59 -15.95
CA GLU A 602 -24.65 -24.18 -15.23
C GLU A 602 -24.17 -23.25 -14.13
N VAL A 603 -24.17 -21.94 -14.37
CA VAL A 603 -23.74 -20.93 -13.38
C VAL A 603 -24.82 -20.62 -12.35
N ALA A 604 -26.08 -20.53 -12.78
CA ALA A 604 -27.23 -20.26 -11.93
C ALA A 604 -28.30 -21.35 -12.13
N PRO A 605 -28.07 -22.57 -11.58
CA PRO A 605 -29.00 -23.69 -11.71
C PRO A 605 -30.36 -23.38 -11.10
N VAL A 606 -31.41 -24.03 -11.59
CA VAL A 606 -32.77 -23.87 -11.06
C VAL A 606 -33.05 -24.94 -10.03
N TYR A 607 -33.62 -24.53 -8.90
CA TYR A 607 -34.11 -25.43 -7.87
C TYR A 607 -35.63 -25.44 -7.90
N ALA A 608 -36.24 -26.62 -7.98
CA ALA A 608 -37.70 -26.77 -8.02
C ALA A 608 -38.38 -26.38 -6.69
N ALA A 609 -37.63 -26.39 -5.59
CA ALA A 609 -38.06 -25.97 -4.26
C ALA A 609 -36.83 -25.57 -3.43
N LYS A 610 -37.07 -24.92 -2.28
CA LYS A 610 -36.02 -24.54 -1.33
C LYS A 610 -35.15 -25.74 -0.95
N PRO A 611 -33.83 -25.72 -1.27
CA PRO A 611 -32.95 -26.82 -0.89
C PRO A 611 -32.78 -26.92 0.63
N ASP A 612 -32.95 -28.12 1.18
CA ASP A 612 -32.64 -28.45 2.58
C ASP A 612 -31.82 -29.76 2.65
N PRO A 613 -30.54 -29.72 3.06
CA PRO A 613 -29.79 -28.54 3.49
C PRO A 613 -29.48 -27.58 2.35
N ARG A 614 -29.05 -26.36 2.69
CA ARG A 614 -28.53 -25.40 1.69
C ARG A 614 -27.42 -26.05 0.86
N PRO A 615 -27.32 -25.75 -0.44
CA PRO A 615 -26.35 -26.42 -1.31
C PRO A 615 -24.93 -26.25 -0.78
N ALA A 616 -24.23 -27.37 -0.56
CA ALA A 616 -22.83 -27.33 -0.14
C ALA A 616 -21.92 -26.72 -1.22
N ASN A 617 -22.25 -26.99 -2.48
CA ASN A 617 -21.57 -26.49 -3.67
C ASN A 617 -22.58 -25.74 -4.53
N HIS A 618 -22.21 -24.54 -4.95
CA HIS A 618 -23.00 -23.72 -5.86
C HIS A 618 -22.04 -22.89 -6.74
N PRO A 619 -22.23 -22.79 -8.06
CA PRO A 619 -21.32 -22.07 -8.94
C PRO A 619 -21.20 -20.58 -8.59
N LEU A 620 -22.30 -19.93 -8.20
CA LEU A 620 -22.26 -18.55 -7.67
C LEU A 620 -21.47 -18.37 -6.36
N TYR A 621 -20.93 -19.43 -5.72
CA TYR A 621 -19.96 -19.27 -4.64
C TYR A 621 -18.54 -18.97 -5.15
N ASP A 622 -18.27 -19.23 -6.44
CA ASP A 622 -17.02 -18.85 -7.08
C ASP A 622 -16.90 -17.33 -7.18
N LEU A 623 -15.83 -16.80 -6.61
CA LEU A 623 -15.61 -15.36 -6.48
C LEU A 623 -15.44 -14.70 -7.86
N THR A 624 -14.73 -15.36 -8.77
CA THR A 624 -14.50 -14.85 -10.13
C THR A 624 -15.82 -14.68 -10.87
N THR A 625 -16.61 -15.75 -10.94
CA THR A 625 -17.90 -15.77 -11.64
C THR A 625 -18.90 -14.80 -11.00
N ASN A 626 -18.99 -14.79 -9.66
CA ASN A 626 -19.95 -13.93 -8.96
C ASN A 626 -19.62 -12.44 -9.14
N LEU A 627 -18.36 -12.04 -8.98
CA LEU A 627 -17.93 -10.64 -9.13
C LEU A 627 -18.00 -10.18 -10.59
N ASP A 628 -17.72 -11.04 -11.57
CA ASP A 628 -17.86 -10.73 -12.99
C ASP A 628 -19.32 -10.43 -13.36
N LEU A 629 -20.26 -11.27 -12.89
CA LEU A 629 -21.70 -11.07 -13.08
C LEU A 629 -22.22 -9.83 -12.34
N GLY A 630 -21.82 -9.64 -11.08
CA GLY A 630 -22.24 -8.49 -10.28
C GLY A 630 -21.75 -7.16 -10.85
N ALA A 631 -20.50 -7.11 -11.33
CA ALA A 631 -19.96 -5.93 -12.00
C ALA A 631 -20.69 -5.62 -13.33
N ALA A 632 -21.01 -6.65 -14.12
CA ALA A 632 -21.83 -6.49 -15.32
C ALA A 632 -23.23 -5.98 -14.98
N GLU A 633 -23.86 -6.48 -13.91
CA GLU A 633 -25.16 -6.02 -13.42
C GLU A 633 -25.19 -4.52 -13.12
N ILE A 634 -24.17 -4.03 -12.41
CA ILE A 634 -24.00 -2.60 -12.13
C ILE A 634 -23.82 -1.83 -13.44
N ARG A 635 -22.95 -2.35 -14.32
CA ARG A 635 -22.62 -1.72 -15.61
C ARG A 635 -23.84 -1.54 -16.51
N ILE A 636 -24.71 -2.55 -16.58
CA ILE A 636 -25.96 -2.52 -17.35
C ILE A 636 -26.90 -1.39 -16.87
N ARG A 637 -26.88 -1.08 -15.57
CA ARG A 637 -27.80 -0.12 -14.95
C ARG A 637 -27.25 1.32 -14.87
N LEU A 638 -26.00 1.56 -15.25
CA LEU A 638 -25.39 2.90 -15.22
C LEU A 638 -26.15 3.94 -16.05
N THR A 639 -26.87 3.52 -17.09
CA THR A 639 -27.72 4.45 -17.88
C THR A 639 -28.80 5.13 -17.03
N LYS A 640 -29.20 4.51 -15.93
CA LYS A 640 -30.17 5.06 -14.97
C LYS A 640 -29.49 5.57 -13.70
N SER A 641 -28.49 4.85 -13.18
CA SER A 641 -27.86 5.19 -11.89
C SER A 641 -26.70 6.17 -11.99
N GLY A 642 -26.05 6.30 -13.16
CA GLY A 642 -24.67 6.78 -13.19
C GLY A 642 -23.78 5.98 -12.23
N PHE A 643 -22.69 6.58 -11.77
CA PHE A 643 -21.84 6.03 -10.72
C PHE A 643 -22.24 6.45 -9.29
N ASP A 644 -23.45 6.99 -9.14
CA ASP A 644 -23.96 7.38 -7.83
C ASP A 644 -24.13 6.14 -6.94
N PRO A 645 -23.45 6.06 -5.79
CA PRO A 645 -23.46 4.86 -4.94
C PRO A 645 -24.85 4.51 -4.41
N ILE A 646 -25.72 5.50 -4.19
CA ILE A 646 -27.07 5.29 -3.66
C ILE A 646 -28.01 4.83 -4.77
N PHE A 647 -27.87 5.39 -5.97
CA PHE A 647 -28.62 4.87 -7.12
C PHE A 647 -28.17 3.47 -7.51
N VAL A 648 -26.87 3.17 -7.45
CA VAL A 648 -26.36 1.81 -7.67
C VAL A 648 -26.96 0.85 -6.64
N ALA A 649 -26.90 1.17 -5.35
CA ALA A 649 -27.47 0.33 -4.29
C ALA A 649 -28.98 0.13 -4.44
N ALA A 650 -29.74 1.19 -4.73
CA ALA A 650 -31.19 1.10 -4.94
C ALA A 650 -31.54 0.25 -6.17
N ALA A 651 -30.84 0.46 -7.29
CA ALA A 651 -31.08 -0.29 -8.52
C ALA A 651 -30.70 -1.77 -8.39
N PHE A 652 -29.68 -2.08 -7.59
CA PHE A 652 -29.26 -3.45 -7.29
C PHE A 652 -30.27 -4.14 -6.36
N ASN A 653 -30.76 -3.45 -5.32
CA ASN A 653 -31.69 -4.01 -4.34
C ASN A 653 -33.14 -4.17 -4.86
N ALA A 654 -33.64 -3.19 -5.61
CA ALA A 654 -35.04 -3.15 -6.05
C ALA A 654 -35.20 -3.45 -7.56
N GLY A 655 -34.11 -3.77 -8.27
CA GLY A 655 -34.11 -3.97 -9.72
C GLY A 655 -34.25 -2.69 -10.54
N GLY A 656 -34.28 -1.51 -9.90
CA GLY A 656 -34.41 -0.21 -10.56
C GLY A 656 -34.55 0.95 -9.59
N LEU A 657 -34.67 2.16 -10.15
CA LEU A 657 -34.91 3.38 -9.38
C LEU A 657 -36.41 3.69 -9.37
N TYR A 658 -37.04 3.53 -8.21
CA TYR A 658 -38.46 3.78 -8.03
C TYR A 658 -38.67 4.78 -6.91
N ASN A 659 -39.55 5.77 -7.13
CA ASN A 659 -39.96 6.72 -6.09
C ASN A 659 -40.60 6.00 -4.90
N SER A 660 -40.24 6.40 -3.69
CA SER A 660 -40.86 5.94 -2.45
C SER A 660 -40.91 7.07 -1.43
N ALA A 661 -42.12 7.42 -1.00
CA ALA A 661 -42.33 8.37 0.09
C ALA A 661 -41.99 7.79 1.49
N HIS A 662 -41.76 6.47 1.57
CA HIS A 662 -41.46 5.76 2.82
C HIS A 662 -39.96 5.67 3.12
N SER A 663 -39.11 6.24 2.25
CA SER A 663 -37.66 6.26 2.41
C SER A 663 -37.17 7.70 2.47
N GLN A 664 -36.28 8.01 3.42
CA GLN A 664 -35.65 9.33 3.49
C GLN A 664 -34.85 9.65 2.23
N TRP A 665 -34.36 8.61 1.53
CA TRP A 665 -33.66 8.72 0.25
C TRP A 665 -34.60 9.00 -0.95
N GLY A 666 -35.93 8.95 -0.75
CA GLY A 666 -36.92 9.07 -1.82
C GLY A 666 -36.97 7.86 -2.76
N LEU A 667 -36.19 6.81 -2.48
CA LEU A 667 -36.02 5.61 -3.30
C LEU A 667 -36.60 4.38 -2.60
N ARG A 668 -37.24 3.49 -3.37
CA ARG A 668 -37.63 2.16 -2.89
C ARG A 668 -36.38 1.33 -2.63
N ALA A 669 -36.27 0.83 -1.41
CA ALA A 669 -35.33 -0.20 -0.98
C ALA A 669 -35.92 -0.95 0.22
N TYR A 670 -35.41 -2.15 0.51
CA TYR A 670 -35.85 -2.95 1.64
C TYR A 670 -35.00 -2.67 2.89
N GLY A 671 -35.65 -2.39 4.02
CA GLY A 671 -34.98 -2.15 5.31
C GLY A 671 -34.03 -0.94 5.28
N ASP A 672 -32.90 -1.06 5.97
CA ASP A 672 -31.85 -0.03 6.06
C ASP A 672 -30.81 -0.11 4.93
N HIS A 673 -31.13 -0.82 3.83
CA HIS A 673 -30.16 -1.19 2.80
C HIS A 673 -29.35 0.01 2.26
N LEU A 674 -30.00 1.14 1.96
CA LEU A 674 -29.33 2.34 1.45
C LEU A 674 -28.45 3.03 2.50
N ASP A 675 -28.83 2.96 3.78
CA ASP A 675 -28.02 3.50 4.89
C ASP A 675 -26.75 2.67 5.12
N ARG A 676 -26.84 1.34 4.92
CA ARG A 676 -25.68 0.46 4.98
C ARG A 676 -24.77 0.70 3.78
N ALA A 677 -25.33 0.80 2.58
CA ALA A 677 -24.57 1.07 1.35
C ALA A 677 -23.78 2.39 1.44
N ALA A 678 -24.41 3.47 1.91
CA ALA A 678 -23.73 4.75 2.09
C ALA A 678 -22.51 4.65 3.01
N ARG A 679 -22.65 3.98 4.16
CA ARG A 679 -21.54 3.80 5.11
C ARG A 679 -20.43 2.92 4.55
N TRP A 680 -20.79 1.84 3.86
CA TRP A 680 -19.80 0.95 3.23
C TRP A 680 -19.06 1.58 2.06
N TYR A 681 -19.71 2.46 1.30
CA TYR A 681 -19.05 3.22 0.26
C TYR A 681 -17.97 4.15 0.82
N GLY A 682 -18.25 4.84 1.93
CA GLY A 682 -17.24 5.68 2.59
C GLY A 682 -16.06 4.87 3.14
N ASP A 683 -16.30 3.68 3.68
CA ASP A 683 -15.23 2.76 4.11
C ASP A 683 -14.42 2.23 2.91
N ALA A 684 -15.08 1.90 1.80
CA ALA A 684 -14.42 1.45 0.58
C ALA A 684 -13.49 2.53 -0.01
N CYS A 685 -13.94 3.78 -0.07
CA CYS A 685 -13.13 4.90 -0.52
C CYS A 685 -11.91 5.11 0.39
N ALA A 686 -12.11 5.11 1.72
CA ALA A 686 -11.03 5.27 2.68
C ALA A 686 -9.98 4.16 2.60
N TYR A 687 -10.41 2.91 2.35
CA TYR A 687 -9.50 1.79 2.17
C TYR A 687 -8.68 1.92 0.88
N LEU A 688 -9.31 2.29 -0.24
CA LEU A 688 -8.62 2.43 -1.52
C LEU A 688 -7.57 3.56 -1.53
N ILE A 689 -7.85 4.65 -0.80
CA ILE A 689 -6.88 5.72 -0.53
C ILE A 689 -5.71 5.17 0.31
N GLU A 690 -5.98 4.37 1.34
CA GLU A 690 -4.94 3.79 2.20
C GLU A 690 -3.95 2.90 1.42
N ILE A 691 -4.45 2.13 0.44
CA ILE A 691 -3.63 1.21 -0.36
C ILE A 691 -3.09 1.81 -1.67
N GLY A 692 -3.33 3.10 -1.92
CA GLY A 692 -2.82 3.81 -3.09
C GLY A 692 -3.41 3.35 -4.44
N VAL A 693 -4.68 2.91 -4.43
CA VAL A 693 -5.44 2.57 -5.65
C VAL A 693 -6.18 3.79 -6.21
N VAL A 694 -6.55 4.73 -5.34
CA VAL A 694 -7.17 6.02 -5.67
C VAL A 694 -6.28 7.15 -5.18
#